data_AF-A0AB73N4H1-F1
#
_entry.id   AF-A0AB73N4H1-F1
#
_cell.length_a   1.000
_cell.length_b   1.000
_cell.length_c   1.000
_cell.angle_alpha   90.00
_cell.angle_beta   90.00
_cell.angle_gamma   90.00
#
_symmetry.space_group_name_H-M   'P 1'
#
loop_
_entity.id
_entity.type
_entity.pdbx_description
1 polymer ?
#
loop_
_entity_poly.entity_id
_entity_poly.type
_entity_poly.pdbx_seq_one_letter_code
_entity_poly.pdbx_strand_id
1 'polypeptide(L)'
;MKNLLNREFLFELSITFLMTLICVMEPMVVFSEDVQSYSSSSDYLLQKNEDKEQESSFDSNSTEQSSPSSKEITNDSENGTSSTSEEVNTIEENKKQSFEKSDNNKSTSTDISESTKNSIDHTSVSVKNYQEFENALLDANIRTIYLERDIKVLGSFNFSSNKAICGNGHTIDMNFQSIGIALKNANCKISDIKLTNQPIYPLFWSEYPGVTVDYTNVSSTGYQFIYLSAGTANLEGKIEARATAEEVFQGQHLNINKQANVYFNDTSGANAIYTGDGINIEEGSNLIMNATGLGLYMYKPNGAINIAGNVQISSQTNSAIRSDATGGEMNLQEGATLKAYSKGTDEEAILLCNGSIVVKKQANLEVTSEGYQSTVQTGNKLELLKGSNFLISNRKGNALGAWTQKTSVSLSSSKGIDTWKVGSSLSEDPDKTYKGPLTASFILDTCVPAQHTTNVISNNIDFQKSFDSGDVGTIAGGDYVKRKEIAPTTIEELTNESTEVKGTAEPNAHIEAKINNRLITSGKVDGNGIYQLSIPRQKAGTVIDVVASIDGFYSENSTVVKYVGPSISIPNAINFGKQEIPPVDKLITTSDSQSIDITDNSLLKDSTWKLSVKEDQRLINEKKEQLFNRILFNKVNKKITINDQDQIVAEGKGNKEFSLDKHMYLSLHPSDKIGMYEGELTWTFIVAPS
;
A
#
# COMPACT_ATOMS: atom_id res chain seq x y z
N MET A 1 -33.05 23.41 -99.74
CA MET A 1 -32.52 24.52 -98.92
C MET A 1 -33.52 24.74 -97.79
N LYS A 2 -33.08 24.62 -96.52
CA LYS A 2 -33.95 24.60 -95.32
C LYS A 2 -34.96 23.43 -95.25
N ASN A 3 -35.55 23.10 -94.10
CA ASN A 3 -34.94 22.75 -92.81
C ASN A 3 -35.99 22.05 -91.91
N LEU A 4 -35.58 21.62 -90.70
CA LEU A 4 -36.45 21.31 -89.55
C LEU A 4 -37.43 20.14 -89.71
N LEU A 5 -37.01 18.96 -89.24
CA LEU A 5 -37.87 18.05 -88.50
C LEU A 5 -37.41 18.07 -87.04
N ASN A 6 -38.34 18.05 -86.09
CA ASN A 6 -38.05 18.28 -84.67
C ASN A 6 -37.20 17.13 -84.08
N ARG A 7 -36.17 17.50 -83.32
CA ARG A 7 -35.64 16.67 -82.23
C ARG A 7 -36.17 17.25 -80.92
N GLU A 8 -36.84 16.43 -80.13
CA GLU A 8 -37.34 16.79 -78.80
C GLU A 8 -36.32 16.34 -77.74
N PHE A 9 -36.05 17.19 -76.74
CA PHE A 9 -35.01 16.98 -75.73
C PHE A 9 -35.62 16.83 -74.33
N LEU A 10 -35.31 15.76 -73.57
CA LEU A 10 -35.92 15.53 -72.25
C LEU A 10 -34.95 15.22 -71.11
N PHE A 11 -35.38 15.65 -69.91
CA PHE A 11 -34.63 16.26 -68.80
C PHE A 11 -33.92 15.25 -67.87
N GLU A 12 -33.54 15.71 -66.66
CA GLU A 12 -32.76 14.97 -65.66
C GLU A 12 -33.45 13.72 -65.10
N LEU A 13 -32.69 12.92 -64.35
CA LEU A 13 -33.18 11.71 -63.68
C LEU A 13 -32.57 11.64 -62.28
N SER A 14 -33.39 11.66 -61.22
CA SER A 14 -32.91 11.61 -59.84
C SER A 14 -33.35 10.32 -59.16
N ILE A 15 -32.37 9.50 -58.76
CA ILE A 15 -32.58 8.40 -57.81
C ILE A 15 -32.26 8.92 -56.41
N THR A 16 -33.13 8.68 -55.43
CA THR A 16 -32.89 9.02 -54.01
C THR A 16 -32.66 7.75 -53.20
N PHE A 17 -31.89 7.81 -52.11
CA PHE A 17 -31.55 6.66 -51.28
C PHE A 17 -32.19 6.70 -49.88
N LEU A 18 -32.73 5.56 -49.44
CA LEU A 18 -32.91 5.24 -48.03
C LEU A 18 -31.93 4.12 -47.64
N MET A 19 -31.05 4.41 -46.67
CA MET A 19 -30.01 3.47 -46.23
C MET A 19 -30.46 2.72 -44.97
N THR A 20 -30.57 1.38 -45.05
CA THR A 20 -30.85 0.52 -43.90
C THR A 20 -29.58 -0.17 -43.44
N LEU A 21 -28.87 0.41 -42.47
CA LEU A 21 -27.63 -0.17 -41.93
C LEU A 21 -27.95 -1.31 -40.95
N ILE A 22 -27.85 -2.57 -41.41
CA ILE A 22 -28.01 -3.76 -40.56
C ILE A 22 -26.65 -4.41 -40.32
N CYS A 23 -26.02 -4.11 -39.19
CA CYS A 23 -24.79 -4.79 -38.76
C CYS A 23 -25.10 -6.18 -38.21
N VAL A 24 -25.23 -7.17 -39.10
CA VAL A 24 -25.44 -8.59 -38.72
C VAL A 24 -24.08 -9.24 -38.44
N MET A 25 -23.68 -9.29 -37.17
CA MET A 25 -22.60 -10.18 -36.75
C MET A 25 -23.10 -11.63 -36.76
N GLU A 26 -22.72 -12.42 -37.76
CA GLU A 26 -23.01 -13.87 -37.75
C GLU A 26 -22.38 -14.54 -36.52
N PRO A 27 -23.11 -15.43 -35.82
CA PRO A 27 -22.54 -16.19 -34.70
C PRO A 27 -21.62 -17.29 -35.23
N MET A 28 -20.31 -17.14 -35.00
CA MET A 28 -19.31 -18.12 -35.41
C MET A 28 -19.56 -19.48 -34.72
N VAL A 29 -19.98 -20.48 -35.49
CA VAL A 29 -20.13 -21.87 -35.02
C VAL A 29 -18.77 -22.57 -35.12
N VAL A 30 -18.24 -23.00 -33.97
CA VAL A 30 -17.01 -23.78 -33.87
C VAL A 30 -17.36 -25.26 -33.74
N PHE A 31 -16.78 -26.11 -34.57
CA PHE A 31 -16.82 -27.56 -34.41
C PHE A 31 -15.74 -28.04 -33.44
N SER A 32 -16.06 -29.06 -32.64
CA SER A 32 -15.11 -29.82 -31.81
C SER A 32 -15.34 -31.31 -32.03
N GLU A 33 -14.27 -32.10 -32.16
CA GLU A 33 -14.35 -33.56 -32.30
C GLU A 33 -14.56 -34.27 -30.96
N ASP A 34 -15.26 -35.42 -30.97
CA ASP A 34 -15.71 -36.16 -29.79
C ASP A 34 -14.62 -37.03 -29.14
N VAL A 35 -14.60 -37.06 -27.80
CA VAL A 35 -14.10 -38.20 -27.01
C VAL A 35 -15.05 -38.48 -25.83
N GLN A 36 -15.55 -39.72 -25.76
CA GLN A 36 -16.36 -40.26 -24.66
C GLN A 36 -15.51 -40.61 -23.42
N SER A 37 -16.01 -40.66 -22.18
CA SER A 37 -17.22 -40.14 -21.53
C SER A 37 -17.20 -40.52 -20.03
N TYR A 38 -17.67 -39.68 -19.10
CA TYR A 38 -18.38 -40.10 -17.87
C TYR A 38 -19.10 -38.89 -17.22
N SER A 39 -20.04 -39.16 -16.30
CA SER A 39 -21.02 -38.21 -15.73
C SER A 39 -20.45 -37.28 -14.63
N SER A 40 -20.90 -36.04 -14.37
CA SER A 40 -22.29 -35.57 -14.22
C SER A 40 -22.44 -34.03 -14.00
N SER A 41 -23.49 -33.42 -14.55
CA SER A 41 -24.26 -32.24 -14.03
C SER A 41 -23.66 -30.81 -13.98
N SER A 42 -24.57 -29.84 -14.14
CA SER A 42 -24.53 -28.39 -13.77
C SER A 42 -23.60 -27.39 -14.50
N ASP A 43 -24.17 -26.77 -15.54
CA ASP A 43 -24.40 -25.32 -15.72
C ASP A 43 -23.27 -24.25 -15.87
N TYR A 44 -23.25 -23.69 -17.09
CA TYR A 44 -23.17 -22.26 -17.47
C TYR A 44 -21.84 -21.44 -17.47
N LEU A 45 -21.53 -20.97 -18.70
CA LEU A 45 -20.81 -19.76 -19.13
C LEU A 45 -19.26 -19.68 -19.07
N LEU A 46 -18.67 -19.64 -20.28
CA LEU A 46 -17.90 -18.54 -20.88
C LEU A 46 -17.36 -17.40 -19.95
N GLN A 47 -16.18 -16.82 -20.20
CA GLN A 47 -15.56 -16.63 -21.53
C GLN A 47 -14.02 -16.47 -21.53
N LYS A 48 -13.38 -17.05 -22.57
CA LYS A 48 -12.24 -16.57 -23.38
C LYS A 48 -11.68 -15.16 -22.98
N ASN A 49 -10.38 -14.85 -22.96
CA ASN A 49 -9.24 -15.23 -23.81
C ASN A 49 -7.90 -14.85 -23.10
N GLU A 50 -6.77 -15.15 -23.72
CA GLU A 50 -5.65 -14.20 -23.97
C GLU A 50 -5.40 -14.21 -25.52
N ASP A 51 -4.64 -13.34 -26.19
CA ASP A 51 -3.55 -12.45 -25.76
C ASP A 51 -3.29 -11.33 -26.84
N LYS A 52 -2.42 -10.35 -26.52
CA LYS A 52 -1.41 -9.57 -27.31
C LYS A 52 -1.49 -9.42 -28.86
N GLU A 53 -0.96 -8.38 -29.54
CA GLU A 53 -0.17 -7.15 -29.20
C GLU A 53 -0.08 -6.19 -30.44
N GLN A 54 0.34 -4.92 -30.24
CA GLN A 54 1.17 -4.09 -31.17
C GLN A 54 0.58 -3.68 -32.57
N GLU A 55 1.05 -2.64 -33.31
CA GLU A 55 2.11 -1.61 -33.13
C GLU A 55 1.93 -0.36 -34.03
N SER A 56 2.61 0.76 -33.70
CA SER A 56 3.17 1.78 -34.64
C SER A 56 2.18 2.76 -35.36
N SER A 57 2.54 3.96 -35.91
CA SER A 57 3.69 4.90 -35.73
C SER A 57 3.57 6.22 -36.56
N PHE A 58 4.52 7.16 -36.37
CA PHE A 58 5.04 8.23 -37.28
C PHE A 58 4.41 9.66 -37.42
N ASP A 59 5.24 10.68 -37.05
CA ASP A 59 5.55 11.99 -37.70
C ASP A 59 4.52 13.15 -37.90
N SER A 60 4.91 14.45 -38.04
CA SER A 60 6.24 15.13 -38.21
C SER A 60 6.27 16.64 -37.81
N ASN A 61 7.49 17.23 -37.69
CA ASN A 61 7.88 18.67 -37.76
C ASN A 61 7.37 19.66 -36.66
N SER A 62 8.05 20.76 -36.28
CA SER A 62 9.45 21.30 -36.37
C SER A 62 9.53 22.59 -35.46
N THR A 63 10.53 23.50 -35.34
CA THR A 63 11.81 23.87 -35.99
C THR A 63 12.62 24.84 -35.07
N GLU A 64 13.96 24.95 -35.19
CA GLU A 64 14.85 26.01 -34.60
C GLU A 64 14.91 26.13 -33.05
N GLN A 65 15.91 26.67 -32.31
CA GLN A 65 17.33 27.12 -32.44
C GLN A 65 17.90 27.25 -30.99
N SER A 66 19.19 27.41 -30.60
CA SER A 66 20.54 27.35 -31.21
C SER A 66 21.61 27.08 -30.10
N SER A 67 22.88 27.56 -30.16
CA SER A 67 23.98 27.30 -29.18
C SER A 67 25.16 28.30 -29.36
N PRO A 68 26.34 28.26 -28.65
CA PRO A 68 26.76 27.64 -27.36
C PRO A 68 27.66 28.59 -26.47
N SER A 69 28.40 28.01 -25.49
CA SER A 69 29.66 28.53 -24.88
C SER A 69 29.53 29.61 -23.77
N SER A 70 30.54 29.93 -22.92
CA SER A 70 31.67 29.16 -22.32
C SER A 70 32.40 30.04 -21.27
N LYS A 71 33.35 29.43 -20.51
CA LYS A 71 34.39 30.08 -19.66
C LYS A 71 33.94 30.79 -18.37
N GLU A 72 34.80 31.18 -17.42
CA GLU A 72 36.11 30.74 -16.83
C GLU A 72 36.51 31.87 -15.82
N ILE A 73 37.70 31.86 -15.22
CA ILE A 73 38.24 32.86 -14.24
C ILE A 73 37.61 32.73 -12.83
N THR A 74 38.22 32.24 -11.73
CA THR A 74 39.60 32.01 -11.21
C THR A 74 40.07 33.03 -10.14
N ASN A 75 41.06 32.61 -9.34
CA ASN A 75 41.88 33.36 -8.36
C ASN A 75 41.20 33.71 -7.01
N ASP A 76 41.88 33.68 -5.85
CA ASP A 76 43.26 33.22 -5.55
C ASP A 76 43.50 32.93 -4.05
N SER A 77 44.58 32.17 -3.76
CA SER A 77 45.50 32.14 -2.56
C SER A 77 44.93 32.22 -1.11
N GLU A 78 45.60 31.83 0.00
CA GLU A 78 46.80 31.05 0.39
C GLU A 78 46.58 30.64 1.88
N ASN A 79 47.27 29.72 2.57
CA ASN A 79 48.46 28.87 2.33
C ASN A 79 48.07 27.38 2.67
N GLY A 80 48.87 26.37 3.07
CA GLY A 80 50.29 26.19 3.47
C GLY A 80 50.46 26.05 4.99
N THR A 81 51.18 25.08 5.58
CA THR A 81 51.99 23.91 5.11
C THR A 81 52.28 23.01 6.35
N SER A 82 52.58 21.69 6.33
CA SER A 82 52.49 20.57 5.36
C SER A 82 52.89 19.26 6.12
N SER A 83 53.17 18.13 5.42
CA SER A 83 53.73 16.84 5.89
C SER A 83 52.82 15.88 6.70
N THR A 84 52.98 14.54 6.70
CA THR A 84 53.05 13.51 5.61
C THR A 84 53.36 12.14 6.23
N SER A 85 52.54 11.11 5.98
CA SER A 85 53.02 9.71 5.79
C SER A 85 51.87 8.85 5.26
N GLU A 86 52.10 8.17 4.14
CA GLU A 86 51.37 6.96 3.76
C GLU A 86 52.21 5.75 4.19
N GLU A 87 51.59 4.64 4.57
CA GLU A 87 52.23 3.34 4.34
C GLU A 87 51.17 2.26 4.08
N VAL A 88 51.43 1.44 3.07
CA VAL A 88 50.56 0.34 2.61
C VAL A 88 51.14 -0.97 3.09
N ASN A 89 50.29 -1.92 3.51
CA ASN A 89 50.66 -3.34 3.49
C ASN A 89 49.46 -4.26 3.26
N THR A 90 49.75 -5.49 2.85
CA THR A 90 48.84 -6.35 2.09
C THR A 90 48.96 -7.83 2.47
N ILE A 91 47.85 -8.58 2.35
CA ILE A 91 47.81 -10.05 2.13
C ILE A 91 48.27 -10.86 3.38
N GLU A 92 47.86 -12.10 3.69
CA GLU A 92 47.28 -13.22 2.91
C GLU A 92 46.19 -14.04 3.65
N GLU A 93 45.76 -15.13 3.01
CA GLU A 93 44.71 -16.11 3.33
C GLU A 93 44.60 -16.66 4.77
N ASN A 94 43.39 -17.12 5.10
CA ASN A 94 43.24 -18.51 5.57
C ASN A 94 41.96 -19.18 5.07
N LYS A 95 41.90 -20.51 5.11
CA LYS A 95 40.99 -21.34 4.27
C LYS A 95 40.45 -22.56 5.03
N LYS A 96 39.26 -23.04 4.63
CA LYS A 96 38.65 -24.35 5.00
C LYS A 96 38.19 -24.46 6.49
N GLN A 97 37.32 -25.40 6.89
CA GLN A 97 36.58 -26.44 6.14
C GLN A 97 35.17 -26.71 6.69
N SER A 98 34.32 -27.36 5.88
CA SER A 98 33.01 -27.94 6.21
C SER A 98 33.11 -29.45 6.54
N PHE A 99 31.96 -30.17 6.52
CA PHE A 99 31.75 -31.63 6.72
C PHE A 99 31.63 -32.11 8.18
N GLU A 100 30.74 -33.06 8.55
CA GLU A 100 29.44 -33.48 7.97
C GLU A 100 28.59 -34.27 9.02
N LYS A 101 27.45 -34.87 8.61
CA LYS A 101 26.54 -35.66 9.48
C LYS A 101 26.97 -37.13 9.64
N SER A 102 26.50 -37.76 10.72
CA SER A 102 26.00 -39.15 10.68
C SER A 102 25.07 -39.45 11.87
N ASP A 103 24.05 -40.29 11.66
CA ASP A 103 22.95 -40.54 12.61
C ASP A 103 23.10 -41.82 13.47
N ASN A 104 22.19 -41.97 14.44
CA ASN A 104 21.73 -43.22 15.07
C ASN A 104 22.72 -44.09 15.88
N ASN A 105 22.47 -44.20 17.20
CA ASN A 105 21.63 -45.30 17.68
C ASN A 105 21.08 -45.12 19.11
N LYS A 106 20.24 -46.07 19.55
CA LYS A 106 19.38 -46.01 20.75
C LYS A 106 19.58 -47.24 21.64
N SER A 107 19.30 -47.12 22.94
CA SER A 107 19.36 -48.19 23.97
C SER A 107 20.79 -48.54 24.43
N THR A 108 21.08 -49.00 25.66
CA THR A 108 20.21 -49.45 26.78
C THR A 108 20.84 -49.09 28.14
N SER A 109 20.07 -49.14 29.23
CA SER A 109 20.50 -48.90 30.62
C SER A 109 21.32 -50.04 31.24
N THR A 110 22.27 -49.68 32.12
CA THR A 110 22.71 -50.48 33.30
C THR A 110 23.34 -49.54 34.34
N ASP A 111 23.12 -49.80 35.63
CA ASP A 111 23.54 -48.96 36.77
C ASP A 111 24.92 -49.30 37.36
N ILE A 112 25.29 -48.54 38.41
CA ILE A 112 26.33 -48.78 39.44
C ILE A 112 27.78 -48.44 39.05
N SER A 113 28.22 -47.24 39.45
CA SER A 113 29.08 -47.09 40.64
C SER A 113 29.30 -45.60 40.99
N GLU A 114 29.23 -45.24 42.26
CA GLU A 114 29.49 -43.87 42.72
C GLU A 114 30.98 -43.49 42.64
N SER A 115 31.27 -42.25 42.21
CA SER A 115 32.52 -41.57 42.54
C SER A 115 32.21 -40.14 42.98
N THR A 116 32.42 -39.85 44.26
CA THR A 116 31.98 -38.62 44.93
C THR A 116 32.58 -37.35 44.33
N LYS A 117 31.71 -36.50 43.76
CA LYS A 117 31.94 -35.06 43.63
C LYS A 117 31.07 -34.36 44.67
N ASN A 118 31.66 -33.44 45.44
CA ASN A 118 30.90 -32.59 46.36
C ASN A 118 30.07 -31.55 45.57
N SER A 119 28.89 -31.95 45.10
CA SER A 119 27.78 -31.03 45.01
C SER A 119 27.32 -30.69 46.42
N ILE A 120 27.36 -29.42 46.80
CA ILE A 120 26.63 -28.95 47.99
C ILE A 120 25.15 -29.10 47.63
N ASP A 121 24.46 -30.05 48.27
CA ASP A 121 23.05 -30.29 48.00
C ASP A 121 22.23 -29.07 48.46
N HIS A 122 21.61 -28.40 47.49
CA HIS A 122 20.95 -27.10 47.69
C HIS A 122 19.49 -27.32 48.03
N THR A 123 19.26 -27.58 49.32
CA THR A 123 17.99 -28.11 49.83
C THR A 123 16.80 -27.19 49.59
N SER A 124 15.66 -27.82 49.33
CA SER A 124 14.33 -27.19 49.34
C SER A 124 13.65 -27.40 50.69
N VAL A 125 12.84 -26.45 51.14
CA VAL A 125 12.05 -26.54 52.38
C VAL A 125 10.62 -26.05 52.15
N SER A 126 9.66 -26.62 52.87
CA SER A 126 8.28 -26.11 52.97
C SER A 126 8.07 -25.38 54.29
N VAL A 127 7.40 -24.23 54.26
CA VAL A 127 7.19 -23.36 55.43
C VAL A 127 5.73 -22.93 55.58
N LYS A 128 5.23 -22.91 56.82
CA LYS A 128 3.81 -22.60 57.12
C LYS A 128 3.60 -21.49 58.16
N ASN A 129 4.67 -20.79 58.55
CA ASN A 129 4.63 -19.65 59.48
C ASN A 129 5.91 -18.79 59.34
N TYR A 130 5.90 -17.62 59.99
CA TYR A 130 7.00 -16.65 59.95
C TYR A 130 8.35 -17.24 60.36
N GLN A 131 8.42 -17.97 61.48
CA GLN A 131 9.70 -18.45 62.01
C GLN A 131 10.36 -19.47 61.08
N GLU A 132 9.56 -20.34 60.47
CA GLU A 132 10.04 -21.28 59.45
C GLU A 132 10.58 -20.55 58.20
N PHE A 133 9.90 -19.48 57.76
CA PHE A 133 10.32 -18.67 56.61
C PHE A 133 11.57 -17.81 56.89
N GLU A 134 11.66 -17.19 58.07
CA GLU A 134 12.84 -16.45 58.54
C GLU A 134 14.06 -17.38 58.63
N ASN A 135 13.92 -18.53 59.29
CA ASN A 135 14.98 -19.54 59.39
C ASN A 135 15.42 -20.04 58.01
N ALA A 136 14.45 -20.32 57.12
CA ALA A 136 14.72 -20.79 55.76
C ALA A 136 15.44 -19.75 54.90
N LEU A 137 15.16 -18.45 55.08
CA LEU A 137 15.87 -17.38 54.38
C LEU A 137 17.30 -17.19 54.89
N LEU A 138 17.52 -17.33 56.20
CA LEU A 138 18.82 -17.15 56.85
C LEU A 138 19.79 -18.33 56.64
N ASP A 139 19.28 -19.56 56.46
CA ASP A 139 20.13 -20.72 56.15
C ASP A 139 20.76 -20.60 54.74
N ALA A 140 22.09 -20.59 54.66
CA ALA A 140 22.82 -20.45 53.39
C ALA A 140 22.78 -21.70 52.48
N ASN A 141 22.42 -22.86 53.03
CA ASN A 141 22.34 -24.14 52.31
C ASN A 141 21.03 -24.26 51.53
N ILE A 142 19.92 -23.83 52.15
CA ILE A 142 18.58 -23.81 51.56
C ILE A 142 18.56 -22.85 50.37
N ARG A 143 17.97 -23.26 49.25
CA ARG A 143 17.81 -22.41 48.04
C ARG A 143 16.39 -22.25 47.56
N THR A 144 15.49 -23.21 47.83
CA THR A 144 14.07 -23.11 47.44
C THR A 144 13.16 -23.18 48.65
N ILE A 145 12.22 -22.26 48.76
CA ILE A 145 11.29 -22.12 49.87
C ILE A 145 9.87 -22.19 49.32
N TYR A 146 9.13 -23.25 49.64
CA TYR A 146 7.72 -23.43 49.28
C TYR A 146 6.82 -22.94 50.40
N LEU A 147 5.80 -22.15 50.09
CA LEU A 147 4.77 -21.77 51.05
C LEU A 147 3.68 -22.85 51.11
N GLU A 148 3.28 -23.25 52.32
CA GLU A 148 2.09 -24.09 52.57
C GLU A 148 0.91 -23.28 53.15
N ARG A 149 1.16 -22.03 53.53
CA ARG A 149 0.21 -21.08 54.13
C ARG A 149 0.61 -19.65 53.83
N ASP A 150 -0.34 -18.75 54.00
CA ASP A 150 -0.08 -17.31 54.04
C ASP A 150 0.81 -16.97 55.26
N ILE A 151 1.72 -16.01 55.09
CA ILE A 151 2.70 -15.61 56.10
C ILE A 151 2.60 -14.12 56.37
N LYS A 152 2.65 -13.73 57.65
CA LYS A 152 2.83 -12.33 58.07
C LYS A 152 4.25 -12.13 58.60
N VAL A 153 4.96 -11.15 58.06
CA VAL A 153 6.33 -10.80 58.45
C VAL A 153 6.33 -10.02 59.76
N LEU A 154 7.20 -10.40 60.70
CA LEU A 154 7.23 -9.83 62.06
C LEU A 154 8.48 -8.99 62.35
N GLY A 155 9.54 -9.10 61.55
CA GLY A 155 10.76 -8.32 61.67
C GLY A 155 11.43 -8.08 60.32
N SER A 156 12.38 -7.13 60.31
CA SER A 156 13.18 -6.78 59.13
C SER A 156 14.60 -7.35 59.26
N PHE A 157 15.12 -7.99 58.21
CA PHE A 157 16.45 -8.63 58.20
C PHE A 157 17.01 -8.78 56.78
N ASN A 158 18.28 -9.13 56.65
CA ASN A 158 18.92 -9.38 55.35
C ASN A 158 19.56 -10.78 55.30
N PHE A 159 19.68 -11.35 54.11
CA PHE A 159 20.29 -12.68 53.89
C PHE A 159 21.33 -12.64 52.75
N SER A 160 22.37 -13.47 52.85
CA SER A 160 23.54 -13.45 51.94
C SER A 160 23.67 -14.72 51.09
N SER A 161 22.57 -15.18 50.50
CA SER A 161 22.53 -16.38 49.65
C SER A 161 21.45 -16.26 48.56
N ASN A 162 21.60 -16.98 47.45
CA ASN A 162 20.55 -17.06 46.41
C ASN A 162 19.30 -17.74 46.98
N LYS A 163 18.11 -17.21 46.68
CA LYS A 163 16.83 -17.74 47.19
C LYS A 163 15.72 -17.70 46.15
N ALA A 164 15.01 -18.81 45.99
CA ALA A 164 13.77 -18.91 45.25
C ALA A 164 12.59 -19.10 46.23
N ILE A 165 11.60 -18.21 46.18
CA ILE A 165 10.33 -18.37 46.88
C ILE A 165 9.28 -18.86 45.89
N CYS A 166 8.68 -20.00 46.19
CA CYS A 166 7.53 -20.57 45.49
C CYS A 166 6.29 -20.39 46.35
N GLY A 167 5.49 -19.38 46.01
CA GLY A 167 4.33 -18.95 46.79
C GLY A 167 3.15 -19.92 46.74
N ASN A 168 3.05 -20.78 45.73
CA ASN A 168 1.95 -21.74 45.55
C ASN A 168 0.54 -21.09 45.59
N GLY A 169 0.43 -19.80 45.26
CA GLY A 169 -0.79 -18.99 45.36
C GLY A 169 -1.03 -18.31 46.72
N HIS A 170 -0.15 -18.49 47.70
CA HIS A 170 -0.26 -17.88 49.04
C HIS A 170 0.11 -16.39 49.06
N THR A 171 -0.28 -15.73 50.17
CA THR A 171 0.02 -14.33 50.46
C THR A 171 1.17 -14.18 51.45
N ILE A 172 2.14 -13.30 51.18
CA ILE A 172 3.00 -12.71 52.21
C ILE A 172 2.50 -11.30 52.52
N ASP A 173 1.98 -11.13 53.75
CA ASP A 173 1.81 -9.83 54.37
C ASP A 173 3.16 -9.35 54.93
N MET A 174 3.82 -8.48 54.17
CA MET A 174 5.12 -7.91 54.53
C MET A 174 5.03 -6.98 55.74
N ASN A 175 3.83 -6.53 56.15
CA ASN A 175 3.63 -5.79 57.41
C ASN A 175 4.56 -4.56 57.55
N PHE A 176 4.89 -3.93 56.43
CA PHE A 176 5.88 -2.85 56.28
C PHE A 176 7.28 -3.18 56.86
N GLN A 177 7.66 -4.46 56.85
CA GLN A 177 8.99 -4.97 57.19
C GLN A 177 9.81 -5.27 55.93
N SER A 178 11.14 -5.13 56.05
CA SER A 178 12.07 -5.21 54.93
C SER A 178 12.95 -6.45 54.99
N ILE A 179 12.97 -7.21 53.90
CA ILE A 179 13.74 -8.45 53.77
C ILE A 179 14.66 -8.33 52.55
N GLY A 180 15.95 -8.08 52.77
CA GLY A 180 16.89 -7.69 51.71
C GLY A 180 17.94 -8.73 51.34
N ILE A 181 18.41 -8.66 50.09
CA ILE A 181 19.52 -9.47 49.57
C ILE A 181 20.84 -8.76 49.85
N ALA A 182 21.67 -9.34 50.71
CA ALA A 182 23.01 -8.86 51.06
C ALA A 182 24.12 -9.73 50.44
N LEU A 183 24.09 -9.88 49.11
CA LEU A 183 25.04 -10.67 48.32
C LEU A 183 25.24 -10.05 46.93
N LYS A 184 26.50 -9.80 46.53
CA LYS A 184 26.83 -9.37 45.16
C LYS A 184 26.55 -10.49 44.16
N ASN A 185 26.07 -10.13 42.96
CA ASN A 185 25.76 -11.07 41.88
C ASN A 185 24.77 -12.19 42.30
N ALA A 186 23.89 -11.93 43.28
CA ALA A 186 22.87 -12.90 43.67
C ALA A 186 21.85 -13.09 42.55
N ASN A 187 21.41 -14.33 42.32
CA ASN A 187 20.20 -14.60 41.54
C ASN A 187 19.13 -15.14 42.50
N CYS A 188 18.02 -14.42 42.62
CA CYS A 188 16.88 -14.79 43.45
C CYS A 188 15.61 -14.85 42.61
N LYS A 189 14.58 -15.56 43.09
CA LYS A 189 13.32 -15.75 42.37
C LYS A 189 12.13 -15.60 43.31
N ILE A 190 11.03 -15.03 42.82
CA ILE A 190 9.75 -14.94 43.51
C ILE A 190 8.67 -15.41 42.52
N SER A 191 7.95 -16.48 42.86
CA SER A 191 7.03 -17.16 41.94
C SER A 191 5.66 -17.43 42.57
N ASP A 192 4.59 -17.27 41.78
CA ASP A 192 3.20 -17.65 42.10
C ASP A 192 2.72 -17.17 43.47
N ILE A 193 2.73 -15.84 43.69
CA ILE A 193 2.56 -15.26 45.03
C ILE A 193 1.80 -13.93 45.02
N LYS A 194 1.18 -13.62 46.16
CA LYS A 194 0.65 -12.29 46.48
C LYS A 194 1.47 -11.63 47.57
N LEU A 195 1.87 -10.38 47.37
CA LEU A 195 2.62 -9.58 48.33
C LEU A 195 1.74 -8.39 48.75
N THR A 196 1.62 -8.14 50.05
CA THR A 196 0.82 -7.00 50.56
C THR A 196 1.55 -6.25 51.66
N ASN A 197 1.26 -4.96 51.81
CA ASN A 197 1.89 -4.06 52.79
C ASN A 197 3.42 -4.01 52.66
N GLN A 198 3.92 -3.95 51.41
CA GLN A 198 5.34 -3.70 51.13
C GLN A 198 5.77 -2.33 51.68
N PRO A 199 6.92 -2.22 52.36
CA PRO A 199 7.58 -0.93 52.62
C PRO A 199 8.38 -0.45 51.39
N ILE A 200 9.11 0.66 51.54
CA ILE A 200 10.02 1.23 50.52
C ILE A 200 11.26 0.36 50.25
N TYR A 201 11.62 -0.52 51.19
CA TYR A 201 12.62 -1.57 50.98
C TYR A 201 11.91 -2.94 50.94
N PRO A 202 11.25 -3.29 49.82
CA PRO A 202 10.33 -4.42 49.70
C PRO A 202 11.02 -5.80 49.83
N LEU A 203 10.22 -6.87 49.80
CA LEU A 203 10.75 -8.24 49.71
C LEU A 203 11.77 -8.38 48.56
N PHE A 204 12.97 -8.83 48.92
CA PHE A 204 14.14 -8.99 48.05
C PHE A 204 14.74 -7.67 47.51
N TRP A 205 14.59 -6.57 48.24
CA TRP A 205 15.33 -5.33 47.94
C TRP A 205 16.85 -5.52 47.97
N SER A 206 17.60 -4.73 47.19
CA SER A 206 19.07 -4.70 47.28
C SER A 206 19.73 -3.46 46.68
N GLU A 207 20.85 -3.06 47.31
CA GLU A 207 21.84 -2.11 46.78
C GLU A 207 23.11 -2.82 46.27
N TYR A 208 23.16 -4.16 46.29
CA TYR A 208 24.36 -4.90 45.92
C TYR A 208 24.49 -5.04 44.39
N PRO A 209 25.69 -4.77 43.81
CA PRO A 209 25.88 -4.83 42.37
C PRO A 209 25.64 -6.22 41.80
N GLY A 210 24.97 -6.26 40.64
CA GLY A 210 24.72 -7.48 39.88
C GLY A 210 23.61 -8.38 40.44
N VAL A 211 22.91 -7.96 41.50
CA VAL A 211 21.74 -8.70 42.00
C VAL A 211 20.66 -8.76 40.92
N THR A 212 20.16 -9.96 40.66
CA THR A 212 19.07 -10.23 39.72
C THR A 212 17.93 -10.88 40.47
N VAL A 213 16.70 -10.38 40.30
CA VAL A 213 15.49 -11.01 40.85
C VAL A 213 14.49 -11.30 39.74
N ASP A 214 14.15 -12.58 39.59
CA ASP A 214 13.14 -13.03 38.64
C ASP A 214 11.78 -13.10 39.34
N TYR A 215 10.77 -12.44 38.78
CA TYR A 215 9.39 -12.43 39.30
C TYR A 215 8.47 -13.11 38.30
N THR A 216 7.83 -14.21 38.70
CA THR A 216 6.89 -14.96 37.84
C THR A 216 5.52 -15.01 38.53
N ASN A 217 4.44 -14.56 37.87
CA ASN A 217 3.07 -14.61 38.43
C ASN A 217 2.94 -13.93 39.82
N VAL A 218 3.45 -12.70 39.95
CA VAL A 218 3.51 -11.95 41.23
C VAL A 218 2.51 -10.80 41.24
N SER A 219 1.68 -10.74 42.28
CA SER A 219 0.89 -9.53 42.59
C SER A 219 1.45 -8.81 43.82
N SER A 220 1.43 -7.48 43.83
CA SER A 220 2.06 -6.67 44.89
C SER A 220 1.27 -5.40 45.24
N THR A 221 1.15 -5.10 46.53
CA THR A 221 0.63 -3.81 47.03
C THR A 221 1.44 -3.28 48.21
N GLY A 222 1.67 -1.97 48.23
CA GLY A 222 2.32 -1.27 49.33
C GLY A 222 2.91 0.07 48.91
N TYR A 223 3.95 0.51 49.61
CA TYR A 223 4.66 1.75 49.33
C TYR A 223 5.48 1.67 48.04
N GLN A 224 6.16 0.54 47.81
CA GLN A 224 7.02 0.23 46.66
C GLN A 224 6.82 -1.25 46.27
N PHE A 225 7.18 -1.66 45.04
CA PHE A 225 7.19 -3.10 44.67
C PHE A 225 8.60 -3.65 44.46
N ILE A 226 9.47 -2.97 43.70
CA ILE A 226 10.86 -3.40 43.46
C ILE A 226 11.82 -2.26 43.78
N TYR A 227 12.86 -2.57 44.57
CA TYR A 227 14.02 -1.73 44.84
C TYR A 227 15.29 -2.55 44.57
N LEU A 228 15.99 -2.28 43.47
CA LEU A 228 17.22 -2.96 43.05
C LEU A 228 18.23 -1.95 42.49
N SER A 229 18.59 -0.94 43.28
CA SER A 229 19.36 0.25 42.84
C SER A 229 20.74 -0.05 42.22
N ALA A 230 21.28 -1.27 42.38
CA ALA A 230 22.48 -1.76 41.71
C ALA A 230 22.27 -3.07 40.91
N GLY A 231 21.02 -3.42 40.61
CA GLY A 231 20.62 -4.72 40.05
C GLY A 231 19.47 -4.66 39.04
N THR A 232 18.97 -5.85 38.69
CA THR A 232 18.05 -6.09 37.56
C THR A 232 16.82 -6.86 38.02
N ALA A 233 15.63 -6.47 37.56
CA ALA A 233 14.42 -7.28 37.67
C ALA A 233 14.04 -7.90 36.32
N ASN A 234 13.64 -9.17 36.34
CA ASN A 234 13.09 -9.88 35.19
C ASN A 234 11.63 -10.26 35.50
N LEU A 235 10.69 -9.88 34.63
CA LEU A 235 9.25 -10.05 34.87
C LEU A 235 8.63 -11.05 33.89
N GLU A 236 7.96 -12.07 34.43
CA GLU A 236 7.40 -13.21 33.68
C GLU A 236 5.95 -13.52 34.09
N GLY A 237 5.19 -14.11 33.16
CA GLY A 237 3.80 -14.49 33.41
C GLY A 237 2.92 -13.27 33.68
N LYS A 238 2.09 -13.31 34.73
CA LYS A 238 1.19 -12.21 35.10
C LYS A 238 1.74 -11.38 36.28
N ILE A 239 2.09 -10.12 36.06
CA ILE A 239 2.51 -9.20 37.13
C ILE A 239 1.47 -8.10 37.34
N GLU A 240 1.03 -7.88 38.58
CA GLU A 240 0.10 -6.81 38.95
C GLU A 240 0.60 -6.07 40.20
N ALA A 241 1.12 -4.86 40.04
CA ALA A 241 1.71 -4.10 41.13
C ALA A 241 1.11 -2.70 41.30
N ARG A 242 0.81 -2.33 42.56
CA ARG A 242 0.43 -0.98 42.95
C ARG A 242 1.36 -0.43 44.02
N ALA A 243 2.02 0.69 43.71
CA ALA A 243 2.79 1.50 44.65
C ALA A 243 1.96 2.72 45.13
N THR A 244 2.20 3.18 46.35
CA THR A 244 1.43 4.27 46.97
C THR A 244 2.27 5.27 47.76
N ALA A 245 3.60 5.20 47.72
CA ALA A 245 4.48 6.19 48.35
C ALA A 245 5.77 6.44 47.57
N GLU A 246 6.36 5.40 46.95
CA GLU A 246 7.56 5.49 46.10
C GLU A 246 7.31 4.78 44.75
N GLU A 247 8.35 4.44 44.00
CA GLU A 247 8.24 3.86 42.66
C GLU A 247 7.60 2.44 42.64
N VAL A 248 7.02 2.04 41.51
CA VAL A 248 6.65 0.63 41.29
C VAL A 248 7.91 -0.20 41.04
N PHE A 249 8.86 0.35 40.26
CA PHE A 249 10.20 -0.19 40.08
C PHE A 249 11.24 0.92 40.24
N GLN A 250 12.24 0.66 41.09
CA GLN A 250 13.50 1.40 41.12
C GLN A 250 14.67 0.42 40.91
N GLY A 251 15.58 0.67 39.97
CA GLY A 251 16.75 -0.18 39.78
C GLY A 251 17.67 0.21 38.64
N GLN A 252 18.66 -0.64 38.31
CA GLN A 252 19.54 -0.38 37.16
C GLN A 252 18.90 -0.78 35.85
N HIS A 253 18.22 -1.93 35.79
CA HIS A 253 17.61 -2.42 34.55
C HIS A 253 16.34 -3.24 34.81
N LEU A 254 15.37 -3.15 33.89
CA LEU A 254 14.12 -3.90 33.93
C LEU A 254 13.93 -4.69 32.64
N ASN A 255 13.68 -5.99 32.73
CA ASN A 255 13.26 -6.83 31.60
C ASN A 255 11.80 -7.25 31.78
N ILE A 256 10.99 -7.00 30.76
CA ILE A 256 9.65 -7.55 30.60
C ILE A 256 9.79 -8.72 29.61
N ASN A 257 9.88 -9.95 30.13
CA ASN A 257 10.26 -11.13 29.35
C ASN A 257 9.12 -11.56 28.40
N LYS A 258 9.45 -12.39 27.40
CA LYS A 258 8.54 -12.81 26.34
C LYS A 258 7.19 -13.30 26.88
N GLN A 259 6.10 -12.82 26.29
CA GLN A 259 4.71 -13.14 26.68
C GLN A 259 4.29 -12.71 28.09
N ALA A 260 5.11 -11.97 28.86
CA ALA A 260 4.71 -11.43 30.15
C ALA A 260 3.59 -10.39 30.01
N ASN A 261 2.72 -10.29 31.00
CA ASN A 261 1.60 -9.35 31.07
C ASN A 261 1.72 -8.58 32.39
N VAL A 262 2.22 -7.35 32.30
CA VAL A 262 2.61 -6.50 33.43
C VAL A 262 1.67 -5.30 33.51
N TYR A 263 0.95 -5.20 34.61
CA TYR A 263 0.13 -4.05 34.97
C TYR A 263 0.73 -3.34 36.20
N PHE A 264 1.22 -2.12 35.98
CA PHE A 264 1.77 -1.25 37.00
C PHE A 264 0.86 -0.03 37.21
N ASN A 265 0.66 0.32 38.48
CA ASN A 265 -0.19 1.43 38.89
C ASN A 265 0.49 2.21 40.04
N ASP A 266 1.17 3.29 39.71
CA ASP A 266 1.61 4.26 40.71
C ASP A 266 0.45 5.17 41.14
N THR A 267 0.28 5.36 42.44
CA THR A 267 -0.54 6.43 42.99
C THR A 267 0.19 7.28 44.03
N SER A 268 1.52 7.34 43.99
CA SER A 268 2.36 8.17 44.87
C SER A 268 2.60 9.58 44.31
N GLY A 269 2.77 9.71 42.98
CA GLY A 269 3.29 10.93 42.35
C GLY A 269 4.80 10.92 42.13
N ALA A 270 5.51 9.86 42.54
CA ALA A 270 6.92 9.62 42.21
C ALA A 270 7.12 9.21 40.74
N ASN A 271 8.35 8.84 40.36
CA ASN A 271 8.65 8.25 39.07
C ASN A 271 8.20 6.79 39.06
N ALA A 272 7.17 6.40 38.31
CA ALA A 272 6.56 5.09 38.48
C ALA A 272 7.48 3.91 38.07
N ILE A 273 8.34 4.11 37.07
CA ILE A 273 9.55 3.31 36.79
C ILE A 273 10.75 4.28 36.85
N TYR A 274 11.76 3.97 37.66
CA TYR A 274 13.02 4.70 37.76
C TYR A 274 14.17 3.74 37.44
N THR A 275 14.83 3.94 36.29
CA THR A 275 15.83 3.00 35.76
C THR A 275 17.15 3.67 35.38
N GLY A 276 18.25 2.94 35.57
CA GLY A 276 19.59 3.39 35.21
C GLY A 276 19.91 3.14 33.75
N ASP A 277 20.29 1.90 33.45
CA ASP A 277 20.74 1.42 32.14
C ASP A 277 19.56 1.21 31.16
N GLY A 278 18.32 1.13 31.65
CA GLY A 278 17.11 1.23 30.83
C GLY A 278 16.06 0.14 31.05
N ILE A 279 15.38 -0.25 29.97
CA ILE A 279 14.32 -1.27 29.97
C ILE A 279 14.32 -2.05 28.65
N ASN A 280 14.11 -3.37 28.73
CA ASN A 280 13.79 -4.20 27.58
C ASN A 280 12.36 -4.74 27.72
N ILE A 281 11.56 -4.65 26.65
CA ILE A 281 10.23 -5.24 26.57
C ILE A 281 10.22 -6.22 25.39
N GLU A 282 10.17 -7.53 25.68
CA GLU A 282 10.35 -8.57 24.66
C GLU A 282 9.09 -8.82 23.80
N GLU A 283 9.28 -9.51 22.67
CA GLU A 283 8.23 -9.83 21.69
C GLU A 283 6.97 -10.44 22.34
N GLY A 284 5.80 -9.88 22.00
CA GLY A 284 4.51 -10.39 22.47
C GLY A 284 4.25 -10.24 23.97
N SER A 285 5.13 -9.57 24.72
CA SER A 285 4.85 -9.12 26.08
C SER A 285 4.02 -7.83 26.07
N ASN A 286 3.34 -7.54 27.19
CA ASN A 286 2.48 -6.38 27.38
C ASN A 286 2.84 -5.66 28.68
N LEU A 287 3.14 -4.36 28.60
CA LEU A 287 3.32 -3.48 29.76
C LEU A 287 2.28 -2.36 29.74
N ILE A 288 1.47 -2.26 30.80
CA ILE A 288 0.58 -1.12 31.04
C ILE A 288 1.04 -0.44 32.33
N MET A 289 1.51 0.81 32.21
CA MET A 289 1.80 1.70 33.33
C MET A 289 0.77 2.82 33.40
N ASN A 290 0.11 2.94 34.57
CA ASN A 290 -0.62 4.14 34.97
C ASN A 290 0.15 4.81 36.09
N ALA A 291 0.58 6.05 35.89
CA ALA A 291 1.27 6.83 36.89
C ALA A 291 0.44 8.06 37.29
N THR A 292 0.50 8.44 38.55
CA THR A 292 0.13 9.81 38.94
C THR A 292 1.25 10.75 38.50
N GLY A 293 2.49 10.44 38.90
CA GLY A 293 3.69 11.16 38.50
C GLY A 293 4.22 10.75 37.12
N LEU A 294 5.54 10.87 36.97
CA LEU A 294 6.27 10.56 35.73
C LEU A 294 6.24 9.05 35.45
N GLY A 295 5.89 8.65 34.22
CA GLY A 295 5.69 7.22 33.87
C GLY A 295 6.96 6.36 33.90
N LEU A 296 7.98 6.74 33.13
CA LEU A 296 9.30 6.10 33.11
C LEU A 296 10.42 7.15 33.07
N TYR A 297 11.30 7.11 34.06
CA TYR A 297 12.48 7.96 34.17
C TYR A 297 13.77 7.16 33.97
N MET A 298 14.67 7.64 33.11
CA MET A 298 15.98 7.05 32.86
C MET A 298 17.10 8.02 33.28
N TYR A 299 17.96 7.60 34.22
CA TYR A 299 18.90 8.51 34.91
C TYR A 299 20.38 8.37 34.50
N LYS A 300 20.78 7.36 33.72
CA LYS A 300 22.17 7.24 33.22
C LYS A 300 22.32 7.70 31.77
N PRO A 301 23.48 8.29 31.41
CA PRO A 301 23.83 8.53 30.01
C PRO A 301 23.89 7.21 29.23
N ASN A 302 23.46 7.24 27.98
CA ASN A 302 23.49 6.11 27.03
C ASN A 302 22.68 4.86 27.47
N GLY A 303 21.71 4.99 28.39
CA GLY A 303 20.74 3.93 28.67
C GLY A 303 19.80 3.66 27.50
N ALA A 304 19.13 2.50 27.48
CA ALA A 304 18.33 2.04 26.33
C ALA A 304 16.90 1.59 26.69
N ILE A 305 15.92 2.09 25.96
CA ILE A 305 14.50 1.71 26.03
C ILE A 305 14.18 0.87 24.78
N ASN A 306 14.32 -0.45 24.89
CA ASN A 306 14.13 -1.38 23.77
C ASN A 306 12.73 -1.99 23.81
N ILE A 307 11.92 -1.75 22.78
CA ILE A 307 10.51 -2.15 22.74
C ILE A 307 10.24 -3.11 21.59
N ALA A 308 9.99 -4.39 21.89
CA ALA A 308 9.53 -5.41 20.95
C ALA A 308 8.11 -5.94 21.27
N GLY A 309 7.59 -5.68 22.46
CA GLY A 309 6.21 -5.96 22.85
C GLY A 309 5.25 -4.78 22.65
N ASN A 310 4.14 -4.80 23.38
CA ASN A 310 3.17 -3.70 23.45
C ASN A 310 3.36 -2.95 24.77
N VAL A 311 3.49 -1.62 24.71
CA VAL A 311 3.70 -0.75 25.86
C VAL A 311 2.67 0.37 25.85
N GLN A 312 1.98 0.56 26.97
CA GLN A 312 1.20 1.76 27.25
C GLN A 312 1.71 2.41 28.54
N ILE A 313 2.10 3.68 28.47
CA ILE A 313 2.50 4.48 29.63
C ILE A 313 1.64 5.75 29.68
N SER A 314 0.89 5.91 30.77
CA SER A 314 0.01 7.06 31.00
C SER A 314 0.44 7.79 32.26
N SER A 315 0.69 9.10 32.16
CA SER A 315 0.99 10.00 33.27
C SER A 315 -0.15 11.01 33.48
N GLN A 316 -0.35 11.45 34.73
CA GLN A 316 -1.38 12.44 35.10
C GLN A 316 -0.82 13.83 35.41
N THR A 317 0.45 13.94 35.80
CA THR A 317 1.07 15.21 36.23
C THR A 317 2.52 15.42 35.76
N ASN A 318 3.00 14.65 34.78
CA ASN A 318 4.35 14.80 34.21
C ASN A 318 4.55 14.13 32.84
N SER A 319 5.77 14.07 32.33
CA SER A 319 6.14 13.28 31.14
C SER A 319 5.74 11.81 31.27
N ALA A 320 5.36 11.16 30.16
CA ALA A 320 5.14 9.71 30.16
C ALA A 320 6.49 8.96 30.16
N ILE A 321 7.47 9.45 29.41
CA ILE A 321 8.85 8.94 29.38
C ILE A 321 9.82 10.13 29.42
N ARG A 322 10.82 10.11 30.31
CA ARG A 322 11.90 11.12 30.30
C ARG A 322 13.28 10.51 30.60
N SER A 323 14.29 10.99 29.87
CA SER A 323 15.70 10.83 30.18
C SER A 323 16.36 12.21 30.22
N ASP A 324 16.68 12.70 31.41
CA ASP A 324 17.45 13.96 31.57
C ASP A 324 18.94 13.72 31.25
N ALA A 325 19.38 12.47 31.35
CA ALA A 325 20.74 12.05 31.03
C ALA A 325 20.96 11.90 29.53
N THR A 326 22.16 12.26 29.08
CA THR A 326 22.49 12.46 27.66
C THR A 326 22.71 11.16 26.88
N GLY A 327 22.28 11.14 25.62
CA GLY A 327 22.66 10.08 24.67
C GLY A 327 21.90 8.77 24.80
N GLY A 328 20.85 8.71 25.63
CA GLY A 328 20.00 7.54 25.74
C GLY A 328 19.22 7.24 24.45
N GLU A 329 18.93 5.97 24.18
CA GLU A 329 18.19 5.53 23.00
C GLU A 329 16.82 4.93 23.33
N MET A 330 15.86 5.12 22.43
CA MET A 330 14.61 4.37 22.40
C MET A 330 14.45 3.69 21.03
N ASN A 331 14.38 2.36 21.05
CA ASN A 331 14.40 1.52 19.85
C ASN A 331 13.14 0.65 19.79
N LEU A 332 12.14 1.10 19.02
CA LEU A 332 10.94 0.33 18.70
C LEU A 332 11.27 -0.69 17.60
N GLN A 333 11.19 -1.97 17.92
CA GLN A 333 11.46 -3.10 17.02
C GLN A 333 10.29 -3.34 16.05
N GLU A 334 10.53 -4.19 15.04
CA GLU A 334 9.52 -4.49 14.02
C GLU A 334 8.24 -5.09 14.63
N GLY A 335 7.09 -4.50 14.31
CA GLY A 335 5.77 -4.88 14.86
C GLY A 335 5.47 -4.39 16.29
N ALA A 336 6.42 -3.75 16.98
CA ALA A 336 6.23 -3.28 18.36
C ALA A 336 5.22 -2.12 18.46
N THR A 337 4.63 -1.91 19.64
CA THR A 337 3.69 -0.79 19.86
C THR A 337 4.04 0.00 21.12
N LEU A 338 4.15 1.31 21.00
CA LEU A 338 4.24 2.26 22.12
C LEU A 338 3.06 3.23 22.08
N LYS A 339 2.33 3.31 23.20
CA LYS A 339 1.29 4.29 23.50
C LYS A 339 1.73 5.14 24.69
N ALA A 340 2.07 6.40 24.48
CA ALA A 340 2.61 7.29 25.52
C ALA A 340 1.75 8.55 25.69
N TYR A 341 1.14 8.71 26.87
CA TYR A 341 0.16 9.78 27.13
C TYR A 341 0.58 10.64 28.34
N SER A 342 0.80 11.93 28.11
CA SER A 342 1.01 12.96 29.14
C SER A 342 -0.23 13.85 29.20
N LYS A 343 -0.83 13.96 30.39
CA LYS A 343 -2.11 14.66 30.61
C LYS A 343 -1.93 15.82 31.59
N GLY A 344 -2.78 16.84 31.48
CA GLY A 344 -2.95 17.85 32.52
C GLY A 344 -1.76 18.79 32.80
N THR A 345 -0.66 18.68 32.05
CA THR A 345 0.56 19.49 32.22
C THR A 345 0.84 20.42 31.04
N ASP A 346 1.88 21.25 31.19
CA ASP A 346 2.51 21.98 30.09
C ASP A 346 3.72 21.25 29.46
N GLU A 347 4.12 20.11 30.07
CA GLU A 347 5.21 19.21 29.65
C GLU A 347 4.90 18.36 28.40
N GLU A 348 5.96 17.72 27.88
CA GLU A 348 5.93 16.72 26.81
C GLU A 348 5.32 15.37 27.22
N ALA A 349 5.30 14.43 26.27
CA ALA A 349 5.04 13.02 26.54
C ALA A 349 6.34 12.17 26.53
N ILE A 350 7.27 12.45 25.62
CA ILE A 350 8.58 11.77 25.55
C ILE A 350 9.69 12.81 25.40
N LEU A 351 10.66 12.80 26.33
CA LEU A 351 11.93 13.54 26.20
C LEU A 351 13.13 12.61 26.39
N LEU A 352 14.03 12.56 25.40
CA LEU A 352 15.38 12.00 25.54
C LEU A 352 16.43 13.09 25.34
N CYS A 353 16.96 13.64 26.44
CA CYS A 353 18.00 14.67 26.43
C CYS A 353 19.19 14.22 25.59
N ASN A 354 19.52 14.96 24.53
CA ASN A 354 20.61 14.62 23.59
C ASN A 354 20.55 13.17 23.04
N GLY A 355 19.37 12.55 23.04
CA GLY A 355 19.17 11.12 22.78
C GLY A 355 18.57 10.79 21.41
N SER A 356 18.35 9.51 21.17
CA SER A 356 17.91 8.93 19.89
C SER A 356 16.55 8.24 20.02
N ILE A 357 15.63 8.46 19.08
CA ILE A 357 14.42 7.63 18.91
C ILE A 357 14.45 6.99 17.52
N VAL A 358 14.26 5.67 17.44
CA VAL A 358 14.20 4.91 16.19
C VAL A 358 12.93 4.06 16.16
N VAL A 359 12.11 4.25 15.12
CA VAL A 359 10.86 3.51 14.89
C VAL A 359 11.01 2.67 13.62
N LYS A 360 11.04 1.34 13.78
CA LYS A 360 11.24 0.40 12.67
C LYS A 360 9.94 0.11 11.91
N LYS A 361 10.07 -0.60 10.79
CA LYS A 361 8.96 -1.10 9.96
C LYS A 361 7.87 -1.78 10.83
N GLN A 362 6.61 -1.52 10.53
CA GLN A 362 5.42 -2.04 11.22
C GLN A 362 5.33 -1.74 12.73
N ALA A 363 6.26 -0.97 13.29
CA ALA A 363 6.14 -0.48 14.66
C ALA A 363 5.17 0.70 14.73
N ASN A 364 4.38 0.78 15.80
CA ASN A 364 3.36 1.81 16.03
C ASN A 364 3.81 2.74 17.17
N LEU A 365 4.07 4.01 16.85
CA LEU A 365 4.39 5.06 17.81
C LEU A 365 3.20 6.03 17.95
N GLU A 366 2.40 5.85 19.00
CA GLU A 366 1.25 6.69 19.32
C GLU A 366 1.56 7.51 20.57
N VAL A 367 1.63 8.85 20.43
CA VAL A 367 2.09 9.73 21.50
C VAL A 367 1.18 10.95 21.59
N THR A 368 0.78 11.32 22.81
CA THR A 368 -0.04 12.52 23.03
C THR A 368 0.40 13.31 24.26
N SER A 369 0.55 14.63 24.10
CA SER A 369 0.70 15.58 25.21
C SER A 369 -0.39 16.66 25.17
N GLU A 370 -0.68 17.24 26.33
CA GLU A 370 -1.67 18.31 26.49
C GLU A 370 -1.02 19.67 26.78
N GLY A 371 0.30 19.77 26.67
CA GLY A 371 1.11 20.91 27.07
C GLY A 371 1.50 21.90 25.96
N TYR A 372 2.29 22.92 26.32
CA TYR A 372 2.88 23.86 25.35
C TYR A 372 4.21 23.36 24.80
N GLN A 373 4.92 22.51 25.55
CA GLN A 373 6.12 21.84 25.08
C GLN A 373 5.80 20.81 23.98
N SER A 374 6.75 20.55 23.08
CA SER A 374 6.59 19.57 21.99
C SER A 374 6.34 18.15 22.53
N THR A 375 5.47 17.38 21.87
CA THR A 375 5.06 16.04 22.37
C THR A 375 6.20 15.03 22.42
N VAL A 376 7.03 14.99 21.38
CA VAL A 376 8.25 14.17 21.31
C VAL A 376 9.45 15.08 21.15
N GLN A 377 10.42 14.92 22.05
CA GLN A 377 11.65 15.69 22.11
C GLN A 377 12.88 14.77 22.16
N THR A 378 13.89 15.10 21.39
CA THR A 378 15.23 14.49 21.50
C THR A 378 16.30 15.60 21.52
N GLY A 379 17.59 15.25 21.50
CA GLY A 379 18.63 16.22 21.16
C GLY A 379 19.73 15.64 20.26
N ASN A 380 19.40 14.59 19.49
CA ASN A 380 20.30 14.00 18.50
C ASN A 380 19.50 13.58 17.27
N LYS A 381 18.62 12.57 17.39
CA LYS A 381 17.88 12.03 16.24
C LYS A 381 16.49 11.48 16.53
N LEU A 382 15.60 11.65 15.55
CA LEU A 382 14.32 10.95 15.43
C LEU A 382 14.25 10.28 14.04
N GLU A 383 14.23 8.95 14.01
CA GLU A 383 14.23 8.15 12.78
C GLU A 383 12.91 7.39 12.63
N LEU A 384 12.03 7.88 11.75
CA LEU A 384 10.75 7.27 11.40
C LEU A 384 10.93 6.47 10.11
N LEU A 385 11.37 5.21 10.23
CA LEU A 385 11.85 4.41 9.11
C LEU A 385 10.72 3.94 8.19
N LYS A 386 11.09 3.50 6.97
CA LYS A 386 10.14 3.13 5.92
C LYS A 386 9.12 2.07 6.39
N GLY A 387 7.85 2.46 6.41
CA GLY A 387 6.75 1.59 6.82
C GLY A 387 6.58 1.47 8.34
N SER A 388 7.17 2.38 9.13
CA SER A 388 6.71 2.66 10.49
C SER A 388 5.35 3.36 10.47
N ASN A 389 4.60 3.18 11.55
CA ASN A 389 3.32 3.84 11.80
C ASN A 389 3.49 4.82 12.97
N PHE A 390 3.00 6.04 12.83
CA PHE A 390 3.07 7.01 13.92
C PHE A 390 1.90 7.99 13.92
N LEU A 391 1.49 8.38 15.12
CA LEU A 391 0.56 9.46 15.41
C LEU A 391 1.09 10.21 16.62
N ILE A 392 1.68 11.38 16.40
CA ILE A 392 2.28 12.20 17.45
C ILE A 392 1.49 13.51 17.50
N SER A 393 0.81 13.74 18.63
CA SER A 393 -0.26 14.74 18.77
C SER A 393 -0.09 15.62 20.00
N ASN A 394 -0.23 16.93 19.83
CA ASN A 394 -0.21 17.92 20.88
C ASN A 394 -1.51 18.73 20.89
N ARG A 395 -2.05 19.07 22.07
CA ARG A 395 -3.22 19.96 22.17
C ARG A 395 -2.90 21.45 22.11
N LYS A 396 -1.75 21.91 22.65
CA LYS A 396 -1.41 23.35 22.73
C LYS A 396 -0.06 23.72 22.09
N GLY A 397 0.91 22.81 22.16
CA GLY A 397 2.21 22.93 21.51
C GLY A 397 2.24 22.27 20.14
N ASN A 398 3.45 22.00 19.66
CA ASN A 398 3.71 21.25 18.42
C ASN A 398 4.01 19.75 18.67
N ALA A 399 3.98 18.94 17.62
CA ALA A 399 4.17 17.50 17.72
C ALA A 399 5.64 17.08 17.98
N LEU A 400 6.58 17.64 17.23
CA LEU A 400 8.00 17.27 17.25
C LEU A 400 8.86 18.48 17.64
N GLY A 401 9.84 18.28 18.51
CA GLY A 401 10.78 19.32 18.93
C GLY A 401 12.17 18.81 19.30
N ALA A 402 12.99 19.72 19.79
CA ALA A 402 14.36 19.46 20.20
C ALA A 402 14.68 20.08 21.57
N TRP A 403 15.50 19.39 22.36
CA TRP A 403 15.84 19.75 23.74
C TRP A 403 17.35 19.77 23.95
N THR A 404 17.86 20.88 24.47
CA THR A 404 19.29 21.18 24.73
C THR A 404 20.18 21.23 23.48
N GLN A 405 20.06 20.27 22.56
CA GLN A 405 20.71 20.23 21.26
C GLN A 405 19.67 20.04 20.15
N LYS A 406 20.06 20.31 18.90
CA LYS A 406 19.20 20.17 17.72
C LYS A 406 18.86 18.70 17.46
N THR A 407 17.62 18.41 17.10
CA THR A 407 17.19 17.07 16.67
C THR A 407 17.24 16.97 15.15
N SER A 408 17.99 15.99 14.64
CA SER A 408 17.95 15.58 13.24
C SER A 408 16.80 14.61 13.03
N VAL A 409 15.82 14.97 12.20
CA VAL A 409 14.68 14.10 11.87
C VAL A 409 14.91 13.46 10.51
N SER A 410 14.68 12.16 10.40
CA SER A 410 14.50 11.46 9.12
C SER A 410 13.17 10.71 9.13
N LEU A 411 12.48 10.75 8.00
CA LEU A 411 11.11 10.28 7.86
C LEU A 411 10.93 9.59 6.51
N SER A 412 10.31 8.39 6.51
CA SER A 412 9.93 7.68 5.29
C SER A 412 8.57 6.99 5.42
N SER A 413 7.59 7.44 4.62
CA SER A 413 6.23 6.89 4.57
C SER A 413 5.83 6.57 3.14
N SER A 414 5.35 5.35 2.90
CA SER A 414 4.75 4.96 1.62
C SER A 414 3.42 5.68 1.35
N LYS A 415 2.61 5.89 2.38
CA LYS A 415 1.25 6.45 2.29
C LYS A 415 1.22 7.97 2.15
N GLY A 416 2.32 8.65 2.49
CA GLY A 416 2.38 10.10 2.65
C GLY A 416 2.38 10.49 4.13
N ILE A 417 2.14 11.77 4.41
CA ILE A 417 2.06 12.33 5.77
C ILE A 417 0.88 13.26 5.88
N ASP A 418 0.12 13.13 6.95
CA ASP A 418 -0.91 14.10 7.33
C ASP A 418 -0.45 14.99 8.48
N THR A 419 -0.89 16.24 8.42
CA THR A 419 -0.60 17.25 9.44
C THR A 419 -1.83 18.05 9.83
N TRP A 420 -1.95 18.30 11.12
CA TRP A 420 -2.87 19.23 11.74
C TRP A 420 -2.05 20.34 12.37
N LYS A 421 -2.54 21.58 12.32
CA LYS A 421 -1.89 22.73 12.94
C LYS A 421 -1.96 22.69 14.47
N VAL A 422 -1.12 23.49 15.12
CA VAL A 422 -1.23 23.75 16.56
C VAL A 422 -2.65 24.24 16.88
N GLY A 423 -3.34 23.53 17.77
CA GLY A 423 -4.72 23.81 18.17
C GLY A 423 -5.83 23.14 17.32
N SER A 424 -5.53 22.54 16.17
CA SER A 424 -6.54 21.80 15.35
C SER A 424 -6.46 20.27 15.48
N SER A 425 -5.55 19.74 16.32
CA SER A 425 -5.30 18.31 16.62
C SER A 425 -6.50 17.45 17.06
N LEU A 426 -7.71 18.01 17.14
CA LEU A 426 -8.97 17.28 17.43
C LEU A 426 -9.92 17.23 16.22
N SER A 427 -9.52 17.77 15.07
CA SER A 427 -10.24 17.64 13.80
C SER A 427 -10.13 16.22 13.26
N GLU A 428 -11.23 15.69 12.70
CA GLU A 428 -11.24 14.39 12.03
C GLU A 428 -10.36 14.38 10.76
N ASP A 429 -10.39 15.50 10.02
CA ASP A 429 -9.64 15.73 8.80
C ASP A 429 -8.37 16.58 9.06
N PRO A 430 -7.25 16.29 8.37
CA PRO A 430 -6.02 17.06 8.48
C PRO A 430 -6.12 18.43 7.80
N ASP A 431 -5.39 19.41 8.33
CA ASP A 431 -5.17 20.71 7.67
C ASP A 431 -4.44 20.54 6.33
N LYS A 432 -3.56 19.53 6.23
CA LYS A 432 -2.72 19.31 5.05
C LYS A 432 -2.20 17.87 4.93
N THR A 433 -2.48 17.26 3.79
CA THR A 433 -1.96 15.95 3.36
C THR A 433 -0.82 16.14 2.37
N TYR A 434 0.34 15.54 2.65
CA TYR A 434 1.47 15.43 1.74
C TYR A 434 1.47 14.03 1.11
N LYS A 435 1.05 13.92 -0.16
CA LYS A 435 0.92 12.62 -0.85
C LYS A 435 2.26 11.85 -0.89
N GLY A 436 2.18 10.54 -0.68
CA GLY A 436 3.32 9.61 -0.74
C GLY A 436 3.64 9.09 -2.16
N PRO A 437 4.71 8.30 -2.31
CA PRO A 437 5.69 7.93 -1.28
C PRO A 437 6.56 9.14 -0.90
N LEU A 438 6.73 9.38 0.40
CA LEU A 438 7.41 10.55 0.94
C LEU A 438 8.64 10.16 1.76
N THR A 439 9.76 10.78 1.45
CA THR A 439 11.03 10.71 2.20
C THR A 439 11.50 12.12 2.48
N ALA A 440 11.72 12.45 3.76
CA ALA A 440 12.17 13.77 4.18
C ALA A 440 13.26 13.70 5.26
N SER A 441 14.12 14.71 5.29
CA SER A 441 15.04 14.99 6.40
C SER A 441 15.03 16.48 6.73
N PHE A 442 15.08 16.83 8.01
CA PHE A 442 15.07 18.22 8.51
C PHE A 442 15.66 18.30 9.92
N ILE A 443 15.93 19.51 10.39
CA ILE A 443 16.53 19.78 11.71
C ILE A 443 15.62 20.71 12.52
N LEU A 444 15.31 20.28 13.75
CA LEU A 444 14.54 21.01 14.76
C LEU A 444 15.50 21.62 15.80
N ASP A 445 15.20 22.81 16.34
CA ASP A 445 16.12 23.56 17.19
C ASP A 445 15.63 23.88 18.62
N THR A 446 14.33 23.79 18.91
CA THR A 446 13.76 23.97 20.27
C THR A 446 12.47 23.16 20.46
N CYS A 447 11.87 23.25 21.64
CA CYS A 447 10.78 22.42 22.17
C CYS A 447 9.44 23.17 22.35
N VAL A 448 9.30 24.35 21.73
CA VAL A 448 8.13 25.25 21.88
C VAL A 448 7.60 25.64 20.50
N PRO A 449 6.38 26.21 20.36
CA PRO A 449 5.82 26.59 19.05
C PRO A 449 6.66 27.59 18.23
N ALA A 450 7.62 28.29 18.85
CA ALA A 450 8.65 29.07 18.16
C ALA A 450 9.85 28.23 17.69
N GLN A 451 9.60 26.98 17.26
CA GLN A 451 10.59 26.04 16.76
C GLN A 451 10.77 26.22 15.25
N HIS A 452 12.01 26.37 14.80
CA HIS A 452 12.32 26.61 13.38
C HIS A 452 12.68 25.30 12.70
N THR A 453 11.98 24.96 11.62
CA THR A 453 12.32 23.76 10.84
C THR A 453 13.33 24.13 9.77
N THR A 454 14.55 23.59 9.89
CA THR A 454 15.70 23.97 9.06
C THR A 454 16.22 22.80 8.23
N ASN A 455 16.95 23.09 7.16
CA ASN A 455 17.55 22.09 6.25
C ASN A 455 16.54 21.05 5.72
N VAL A 456 15.31 21.46 5.40
CA VAL A 456 14.29 20.58 4.85
C VAL A 456 14.70 20.11 3.46
N ILE A 457 14.87 18.80 3.32
CA ILE A 457 15.07 18.10 2.06
C ILE A 457 13.97 17.05 1.95
N SER A 458 13.23 17.00 0.85
CA SER A 458 12.16 16.02 0.63
C SER A 458 11.97 15.72 -0.85
N ASN A 459 11.59 14.48 -1.18
CA ASN A 459 11.14 14.14 -2.53
C ASN A 459 9.73 14.72 -2.83
N ASN A 460 8.97 15.09 -1.80
CA ASN A 460 7.71 15.80 -1.94
C ASN A 460 7.96 17.31 -1.97
N ILE A 461 7.70 17.93 -3.13
CA ILE A 461 8.00 19.34 -3.42
C ILE A 461 7.26 20.29 -2.46
N ASP A 462 6.02 19.99 -2.09
CA ASP A 462 5.22 20.86 -1.23
C ASP A 462 5.65 20.74 0.23
N PHE A 463 6.05 19.54 0.67
CA PHE A 463 6.70 19.34 1.96
C PHE A 463 8.00 20.15 2.04
N GLN A 464 8.89 20.04 1.05
CA GLN A 464 10.15 20.79 1.04
C GLN A 464 9.96 22.32 1.06
N LYS A 465 8.90 22.83 0.44
CA LYS A 465 8.61 24.28 0.39
C LYS A 465 7.91 24.84 1.63
N SER A 466 7.17 24.00 2.38
CA SER A 466 6.11 24.51 3.27
C SER A 466 5.69 23.57 4.41
N PHE A 467 6.56 22.63 4.80
CA PHE A 467 6.46 21.97 6.10
C PHE A 467 7.29 22.75 7.13
N ASP A 468 6.63 23.22 8.20
CA ASP A 468 7.29 23.65 9.43
C ASP A 468 6.67 22.92 10.62
N SER A 469 7.48 22.18 11.36
CA SER A 469 7.12 21.45 12.57
C SER A 469 6.74 22.39 13.73
N GLY A 470 7.10 23.67 13.72
CA GLY A 470 6.63 24.65 14.71
C GLY A 470 5.11 24.89 14.63
N ASP A 471 4.57 24.90 13.41
CA ASP A 471 3.14 25.08 13.11
C ASP A 471 2.31 23.79 13.26
N VAL A 472 2.94 22.61 13.38
CA VAL A 472 2.26 21.30 13.33
C VAL A 472 1.96 20.78 14.74
N GLY A 473 0.67 20.80 15.10
CA GLY A 473 0.14 20.26 16.36
C GLY A 473 0.02 18.74 16.36
N THR A 474 -0.30 18.13 15.21
CA THR A 474 -0.30 16.65 15.05
C THR A 474 0.33 16.25 13.73
N ILE A 475 1.16 15.21 13.74
CA ILE A 475 1.72 14.57 12.56
C ILE A 475 1.38 13.07 12.56
N ALA A 476 0.91 12.56 11.41
CA ALA A 476 0.55 11.16 11.23
C ALA A 476 1.24 10.55 10.00
N GLY A 477 1.66 9.29 10.12
CA GLY A 477 2.36 8.53 9.09
C GLY A 477 2.07 7.04 9.16
N GLY A 478 2.29 6.34 8.05
CA GLY A 478 1.90 4.93 7.90
C GLY A 478 0.38 4.75 7.99
N ASP A 479 -0.08 3.78 8.77
CA ASP A 479 -1.50 3.42 8.89
C ASP A 479 -2.38 4.47 9.60
N TYR A 480 -1.79 5.51 10.18
CA TYR A 480 -2.52 6.65 10.76
C TYR A 480 -2.88 7.76 9.75
N VAL A 481 -2.41 7.66 8.50
CA VAL A 481 -2.75 8.60 7.41
C VAL A 481 -4.23 8.47 7.02
N LYS A 482 -4.96 9.58 7.07
CA LYS A 482 -6.37 9.78 6.67
C LYS A 482 -6.52 9.81 5.14
N ARG A 483 -5.96 8.81 4.46
CA ARG A 483 -6.22 8.56 3.03
C ARG A 483 -7.74 8.41 2.84
N LYS A 484 -8.29 9.08 1.83
CA LYS A 484 -9.71 8.98 1.42
C LYS A 484 -9.89 8.44 0.01
N GLU A 485 -8.85 8.56 -0.81
CA GLU A 485 -8.82 8.27 -2.24
C GLU A 485 -7.44 7.71 -2.63
N ILE A 486 -7.34 7.13 -3.82
CA ILE A 486 -6.09 6.76 -4.49
C ILE A 486 -6.04 7.42 -5.87
N ALA A 487 -4.88 7.45 -6.54
CA ALA A 487 -4.77 8.09 -7.84
C ALA A 487 -5.78 7.50 -8.85
N PRO A 488 -6.44 8.35 -9.66
CA PRO A 488 -7.57 7.94 -10.47
C PRO A 488 -7.18 6.95 -11.57
N THR A 489 -7.93 5.87 -11.68
CA THR A 489 -7.79 4.89 -12.77
C THR A 489 -8.15 5.54 -14.10
N THR A 490 -7.28 5.43 -15.10
CA THR A 490 -7.54 5.77 -16.50
C THR A 490 -7.51 4.51 -17.35
N ILE A 491 -8.16 4.54 -18.51
CA ILE A 491 -8.13 3.47 -19.51
C ILE A 491 -7.91 4.12 -20.87
N GLU A 492 -7.00 3.57 -21.67
CA GLU A 492 -6.81 3.96 -23.06
C GLU A 492 -8.01 3.53 -23.94
N GLU A 493 -8.06 4.03 -25.17
CA GLU A 493 -9.14 3.69 -26.10
C GLU A 493 -9.01 2.24 -26.61
N LEU A 494 -10.10 1.47 -26.54
CA LEU A 494 -10.14 0.08 -26.97
C LEU A 494 -11.02 -0.09 -28.22
N THR A 495 -10.58 -0.96 -29.13
CA THR A 495 -11.30 -1.36 -30.35
C THR A 495 -11.55 -2.87 -30.33
N ASN A 496 -12.36 -3.39 -31.25
CA ASN A 496 -12.53 -4.84 -31.44
C ASN A 496 -11.25 -5.56 -31.90
N GLU A 497 -10.18 -4.82 -32.22
CA GLU A 497 -8.87 -5.37 -32.59
C GLU A 497 -7.91 -5.43 -31.39
N SER A 498 -8.15 -4.61 -30.35
CA SER A 498 -7.34 -4.52 -29.13
C SER A 498 -7.21 -5.85 -28.41
N THR A 499 -6.02 -6.11 -27.89
CA THR A 499 -5.58 -7.35 -27.23
C THR A 499 -4.93 -7.10 -25.86
N GLU A 500 -5.04 -5.87 -25.38
CA GLU A 500 -4.46 -5.38 -24.13
C GLU A 500 -5.26 -4.17 -23.62
N VAL A 501 -5.35 -4.01 -22.29
CA VAL A 501 -5.89 -2.82 -21.63
C VAL A 501 -4.73 -2.09 -20.98
N LYS A 502 -4.58 -0.81 -21.33
CA LYS A 502 -3.54 0.09 -20.83
C LYS A 502 -4.14 1.30 -20.14
N GLY A 503 -3.36 1.92 -19.27
CA GLY A 503 -3.71 3.17 -18.62
C GLY A 503 -2.84 3.44 -17.40
N THR A 504 -3.31 4.35 -16.56
CA THR A 504 -2.66 4.71 -15.30
C THR A 504 -3.56 4.47 -14.09
N ALA A 505 -2.96 4.25 -12.93
CA ALA A 505 -3.63 4.11 -11.65
C ALA A 505 -2.63 4.37 -10.50
N GLU A 506 -3.06 4.24 -9.25
CA GLU A 506 -2.20 4.32 -8.07
C GLU A 506 -0.98 3.36 -8.16
N PRO A 507 0.26 3.86 -8.09
CA PRO A 507 1.46 3.03 -8.23
C PRO A 507 1.49 1.87 -7.23
N ASN A 508 1.88 0.68 -7.69
CA ASN A 508 1.86 -0.58 -6.94
C ASN A 508 0.48 -1.14 -6.54
N ALA A 509 -0.65 -0.55 -6.95
CA ALA A 509 -1.97 -1.10 -6.67
C ALA A 509 -2.23 -2.46 -7.37
N HIS A 510 -3.15 -3.25 -6.82
CA HIS A 510 -3.77 -4.38 -7.51
C HIS A 510 -4.79 -3.86 -8.51
N ILE A 511 -4.79 -4.36 -9.74
CA ILE A 511 -5.61 -3.85 -10.85
C ILE A 511 -6.39 -4.99 -11.49
N GLU A 512 -7.70 -4.81 -11.69
CA GLU A 512 -8.62 -5.82 -12.22
C GLU A 512 -9.42 -5.26 -13.39
N ALA A 513 -9.44 -5.96 -14.52
CA ALA A 513 -10.35 -5.67 -15.63
C ALA A 513 -11.54 -6.64 -15.62
N LYS A 514 -12.74 -6.12 -15.86
CA LYS A 514 -14.02 -6.82 -15.72
C LYS A 514 -14.95 -6.56 -16.90
N ILE A 515 -15.86 -7.50 -17.14
CA ILE A 515 -17.00 -7.36 -18.06
C ILE A 515 -18.23 -7.91 -17.36
N ASN A 516 -19.30 -7.11 -17.25
CA ASN A 516 -20.52 -7.48 -16.52
C ASN A 516 -20.22 -7.98 -15.08
N ASN A 517 -19.34 -7.25 -14.36
CA ASN A 517 -18.81 -7.60 -13.03
C ASN A 517 -18.04 -8.94 -12.93
N ARG A 518 -17.75 -9.63 -14.04
CA ARG A 518 -16.89 -10.83 -14.07
C ARG A 518 -15.46 -10.44 -14.38
N LEU A 519 -14.51 -10.93 -13.59
CA LEU A 519 -13.07 -10.73 -13.84
C LEU A 519 -12.69 -11.37 -15.19
N ILE A 520 -11.98 -10.62 -16.03
CA ILE A 520 -11.38 -11.15 -17.27
C ILE A 520 -9.86 -11.26 -17.17
N THR A 521 -9.20 -10.37 -16.43
CA THR A 521 -7.76 -10.39 -16.17
C THR A 521 -7.43 -9.51 -14.95
N SER A 522 -6.29 -9.74 -14.31
CA SER A 522 -5.80 -8.99 -13.16
C SER A 522 -4.29 -8.92 -13.13
N GLY A 523 -3.72 -7.86 -12.57
CA GLY A 523 -2.29 -7.70 -12.41
C GLY A 523 -1.94 -6.69 -11.34
N LYS A 524 -0.78 -6.05 -11.49
CA LYS A 524 -0.29 -4.99 -10.59
C LYS A 524 0.14 -3.77 -11.38
N VAL A 525 -0.24 -2.58 -10.91
CA VAL A 525 0.27 -1.29 -11.41
C VAL A 525 1.76 -1.19 -11.08
N ASP A 526 2.56 -0.63 -11.99
CA ASP A 526 4.00 -0.49 -11.82
C ASP A 526 4.38 0.59 -10.78
N GLY A 527 5.69 0.84 -10.62
CA GLY A 527 6.20 1.86 -9.70
C GLY A 527 5.98 3.32 -10.16
N ASN A 528 5.61 3.54 -11.42
CA ASN A 528 5.36 4.83 -12.03
C ASN A 528 3.85 5.17 -12.10
N GLY A 529 2.98 4.21 -11.82
CA GLY A 529 1.53 4.35 -11.93
C GLY A 529 0.95 3.88 -13.27
N ILE A 530 1.70 3.14 -14.07
CA ILE A 530 1.28 2.61 -15.39
C ILE A 530 0.87 1.14 -15.23
N TYR A 531 -0.15 0.70 -15.98
CA TYR A 531 -0.51 -0.72 -16.09
C TYR A 531 -0.76 -1.13 -17.55
N GLN A 532 -0.56 -2.43 -17.81
CA GLN A 532 -0.83 -3.10 -19.07
C GLN A 532 -1.30 -4.52 -18.75
N LEU A 533 -2.53 -4.88 -19.13
CA LEU A 533 -3.13 -6.19 -18.89
C LEU A 533 -3.49 -6.84 -20.23
N SER A 534 -2.95 -8.03 -20.53
CA SER A 534 -3.39 -8.83 -21.67
C SER A 534 -4.89 -9.06 -21.62
N ILE A 535 -5.59 -8.89 -22.76
CA ILE A 535 -7.01 -9.23 -22.86
C ILE A 535 -7.39 -9.96 -24.16
N PRO A 536 -8.55 -10.64 -24.13
CA PRO A 536 -9.45 -10.71 -25.27
C PRO A 536 -9.39 -9.60 -26.31
N ARG A 537 -9.47 -9.97 -27.59
CA ARG A 537 -10.33 -9.21 -28.50
C ARG A 537 -11.78 -9.33 -28.04
N GLN A 538 -12.45 -8.20 -27.92
CA GLN A 538 -13.85 -8.10 -27.53
C GLN A 538 -14.71 -7.59 -28.68
N LYS A 539 -16.03 -7.81 -28.59
CA LYS A 539 -16.96 -7.26 -29.59
C LYS A 539 -17.12 -5.75 -29.40
N ALA A 540 -17.30 -5.02 -30.49
CA ALA A 540 -17.69 -3.61 -30.40
C ALA A 540 -18.99 -3.45 -29.60
N GLY A 541 -19.08 -2.40 -28.78
CA GLY A 541 -20.16 -2.18 -27.81
C GLY A 541 -20.00 -2.94 -26.48
N THR A 542 -18.95 -3.74 -26.30
CA THR A 542 -18.62 -4.34 -24.99
C THR A 542 -18.12 -3.25 -24.05
N VAL A 543 -18.68 -3.18 -22.84
CA VAL A 543 -18.15 -2.34 -21.75
C VAL A 543 -17.07 -3.14 -21.02
N ILE A 544 -15.92 -2.51 -20.78
CA ILE A 544 -14.84 -3.04 -19.94
C ILE A 544 -14.64 -2.07 -18.78
N ASP A 545 -14.80 -2.59 -17.56
CA ASP A 545 -14.59 -1.86 -16.31
C ASP A 545 -13.18 -2.18 -15.79
N VAL A 546 -12.43 -1.19 -15.33
CA VAL A 546 -11.11 -1.39 -14.69
C VAL A 546 -11.12 -0.79 -13.30
N VAL A 547 -10.74 -1.59 -12.31
CA VAL A 547 -10.74 -1.24 -10.88
C VAL A 547 -9.33 -1.40 -10.30
N ALA A 548 -8.75 -0.31 -9.83
CA ALA A 548 -7.53 -0.30 -9.03
C ALA A 548 -7.88 -0.37 -7.54
N SER A 549 -7.03 -1.05 -6.76
CA SER A 549 -7.21 -1.18 -5.31
C SER A 549 -5.89 -1.29 -4.54
N ILE A 550 -5.78 -0.57 -3.43
CA ILE A 550 -4.66 -0.69 -2.46
C ILE A 550 -5.09 -0.14 -1.10
N ASP A 551 -4.58 -0.72 -0.01
CA ASP A 551 -4.86 -0.28 1.37
C ASP A 551 -6.35 -0.17 1.75
N GLY A 552 -7.25 -0.88 1.05
CA GLY A 552 -8.70 -0.82 1.25
C GLY A 552 -9.41 0.30 0.47
N PHE A 553 -8.68 1.10 -0.30
CA PHE A 553 -9.20 2.12 -1.20
C PHE A 553 -9.33 1.60 -2.63
N TYR A 554 -10.22 2.22 -3.41
CA TYR A 554 -10.55 1.83 -4.77
C TYR A 554 -10.60 3.05 -5.69
N SER A 555 -10.30 2.84 -6.98
CA SER A 555 -10.63 3.77 -8.05
C SER A 555 -11.01 2.98 -9.30
N GLU A 556 -12.15 3.32 -9.90
CA GLU A 556 -12.69 2.62 -11.07
C GLU A 556 -12.89 3.56 -12.25
N ASN A 557 -12.86 2.98 -13.44
CA ASN A 557 -13.18 3.64 -14.70
C ASN A 557 -13.77 2.60 -15.67
N SER A 558 -14.40 3.03 -16.77
CA SER A 558 -14.96 2.14 -17.78
C SER A 558 -14.75 2.69 -19.18
N THR A 559 -14.64 1.79 -20.16
CA THR A 559 -14.53 2.16 -21.57
C THR A 559 -15.40 1.24 -22.44
N VAL A 560 -15.82 1.74 -23.60
CA VAL A 560 -16.63 0.98 -24.56
C VAL A 560 -15.78 0.64 -25.77
N VAL A 561 -15.65 -0.66 -26.04
CA VAL A 561 -14.91 -1.19 -27.19
C VAL A 561 -15.53 -0.65 -28.49
N LYS A 562 -14.77 0.15 -29.24
CA LYS A 562 -15.23 0.74 -30.52
C LYS A 562 -15.14 -0.27 -31.66
N TYR A 563 -15.91 -0.01 -32.72
CA TYR A 563 -15.80 -0.74 -33.99
C TYR A 563 -14.74 -0.10 -34.90
N VAL A 564 -13.81 -0.92 -35.39
CA VAL A 564 -12.86 -0.64 -36.47
C VAL A 564 -12.91 -1.81 -37.46
N GLY A 565 -12.98 -1.48 -38.75
CA GLY A 565 -13.13 -2.43 -39.85
C GLY A 565 -13.69 -1.77 -41.11
N PRO A 566 -14.14 -2.58 -42.09
CA PRO A 566 -14.78 -2.09 -43.30
C PRO A 566 -16.00 -1.20 -43.02
N SER A 567 -16.10 -0.14 -43.81
CA SER A 567 -17.17 0.87 -43.83
C SER A 567 -17.49 1.26 -45.28
N ILE A 568 -18.65 1.85 -45.54
CA ILE A 568 -19.10 2.23 -46.88
C ILE A 568 -19.60 3.68 -46.93
N SER A 569 -19.29 4.35 -48.03
CA SER A 569 -19.82 5.65 -48.46
C SER A 569 -20.54 5.47 -49.79
N ILE A 570 -21.75 6.01 -49.91
CA ILE A 570 -22.56 6.04 -51.13
C ILE A 570 -22.97 7.49 -51.44
N PRO A 571 -23.15 7.88 -52.71
CA PRO A 571 -23.62 9.22 -53.05
C PRO A 571 -25.10 9.38 -52.68
N ASN A 572 -25.55 10.62 -52.44
CA ASN A 572 -26.95 10.89 -52.06
C ASN A 572 -27.97 10.77 -53.20
N ALA A 573 -27.52 10.80 -54.46
CA ALA A 573 -28.36 10.58 -55.64
C ALA A 573 -27.54 10.15 -56.85
N ILE A 574 -28.11 9.29 -57.71
CA ILE A 574 -27.52 8.86 -58.99
C ILE A 574 -28.32 9.45 -60.15
N ASN A 575 -27.62 10.10 -61.10
CA ASN A 575 -28.23 10.82 -62.22
C ASN A 575 -27.70 10.37 -63.59
N PHE A 576 -28.57 9.85 -64.45
CA PHE A 576 -28.26 9.44 -65.84
C PHE A 576 -28.49 10.56 -66.87
N GLY A 577 -28.95 11.72 -66.42
CA GLY A 577 -28.91 12.98 -67.15
C GLY A 577 -29.89 13.09 -68.31
N LYS A 578 -29.68 14.12 -69.12
CA LYS A 578 -30.55 14.49 -70.24
C LYS A 578 -30.37 13.53 -71.42
N GLN A 579 -31.38 12.71 -71.75
CA GLN A 579 -31.29 11.68 -72.80
C GLN A 579 -32.34 11.83 -73.91
N GLU A 580 -31.96 11.46 -75.14
CA GLU A 580 -32.89 11.23 -76.26
C GLU A 580 -33.38 9.77 -76.23
N ILE A 581 -34.64 9.51 -76.61
CA ILE A 581 -35.10 8.13 -76.89
C ILE A 581 -34.26 7.58 -78.06
N PRO A 582 -33.55 6.46 -77.87
CA PRO A 582 -32.61 5.99 -78.86
C PRO A 582 -33.33 5.21 -79.99
N PRO A 583 -32.84 5.25 -81.24
CA PRO A 583 -33.46 4.55 -82.37
C PRO A 583 -33.25 3.02 -82.34
N VAL A 584 -32.35 2.55 -81.48
CA VAL A 584 -32.07 1.15 -81.13
C VAL A 584 -31.71 1.09 -79.65
N ASP A 585 -31.84 -0.06 -79.00
CA ASP A 585 -31.49 -0.25 -77.59
C ASP A 585 -30.09 0.29 -77.24
N LYS A 586 -30.00 1.14 -76.20
CA LYS A 586 -28.77 1.85 -75.83
C LYS A 586 -28.57 1.84 -74.31
N LEU A 587 -27.36 1.49 -73.87
CA LEU A 587 -26.93 1.69 -72.49
C LEU A 587 -26.37 3.11 -72.29
N ILE A 588 -26.81 3.75 -71.21
CA ILE A 588 -26.41 5.08 -70.74
C ILE A 588 -25.61 4.92 -69.44
N THR A 589 -24.49 5.62 -69.28
CA THR A 589 -23.72 5.72 -68.02
C THR A 589 -24.23 6.86 -67.15
N THR A 590 -23.83 6.93 -65.89
CA THR A 590 -24.10 8.12 -65.06
C THR A 590 -23.48 9.39 -65.68
N SER A 591 -24.09 10.54 -65.39
CA SER A 591 -23.64 11.87 -65.85
C SER A 591 -22.41 12.35 -65.10
N ASP A 592 -22.36 11.99 -63.81
CA ASP A 592 -21.41 12.50 -62.84
C ASP A 592 -20.40 11.41 -62.45
N SER A 593 -19.15 11.81 -62.24
CA SER A 593 -18.04 10.94 -61.82
C SER A 593 -18.08 10.63 -60.30
N GLN A 594 -19.25 10.26 -59.79
CA GLN A 594 -19.43 9.80 -58.42
C GLN A 594 -18.92 8.35 -58.26
N SER A 595 -18.59 7.96 -57.04
CA SER A 595 -18.19 6.60 -56.67
C SER A 595 -19.01 6.07 -55.50
N ILE A 596 -19.03 4.75 -55.35
CA ILE A 596 -19.30 4.09 -54.07
C ILE A 596 -17.95 3.66 -53.50
N ASP A 597 -17.64 4.10 -52.29
CA ASP A 597 -16.32 3.90 -51.68
C ASP A 597 -16.46 2.98 -50.47
N ILE A 598 -15.67 1.90 -50.46
CA ILE A 598 -15.48 1.06 -49.29
C ILE A 598 -14.13 1.40 -48.69
N THR A 599 -14.12 1.79 -47.42
CA THR A 599 -12.91 2.13 -46.65
C THR A 599 -12.79 1.17 -45.49
N ASP A 600 -11.68 0.45 -45.44
CA ASP A 600 -11.35 -0.55 -44.45
C ASP A 600 -10.17 -0.07 -43.62
N ASN A 601 -10.46 0.32 -42.38
CA ASN A 601 -9.46 0.79 -41.42
C ASN A 601 -9.00 -0.31 -40.46
N SER A 602 -9.33 -1.60 -40.73
CA SER A 602 -8.84 -2.71 -39.89
C SER A 602 -7.34 -2.93 -40.04
N LEU A 603 -6.67 -3.22 -38.92
CA LEU A 603 -5.33 -3.82 -38.93
C LEU A 603 -5.41 -5.32 -39.27
N LEU A 604 -6.61 -5.91 -39.20
CA LEU A 604 -6.91 -7.30 -39.48
C LEU A 604 -7.05 -7.58 -40.99
N LYS A 605 -5.96 -8.10 -41.58
CA LYS A 605 -5.79 -8.43 -43.01
C LYS A 605 -6.82 -9.41 -43.61
N ASP A 606 -7.75 -9.92 -42.82
CA ASP A 606 -8.72 -10.94 -43.20
C ASP A 606 -10.19 -10.49 -43.16
N SER A 607 -10.49 -9.26 -42.71
CA SER A 607 -11.80 -8.62 -42.82
C SER A 607 -12.37 -8.73 -44.24
N THR A 608 -13.55 -9.36 -44.40
CA THR A 608 -14.22 -9.46 -45.70
C THR A 608 -15.56 -8.72 -45.69
N TRP A 609 -15.89 -8.13 -46.84
CA TRP A 609 -17.14 -7.40 -47.03
C TRP A 609 -17.89 -7.90 -48.26
N LYS A 610 -19.22 -7.72 -48.23
CA LYS A 610 -20.15 -7.97 -49.34
C LYS A 610 -21.05 -6.76 -49.51
N LEU A 611 -21.19 -6.30 -50.76
CA LEU A 611 -22.09 -5.24 -51.14
C LEU A 611 -23.16 -5.79 -52.07
N SER A 612 -24.42 -5.70 -51.63
CA SER A 612 -25.60 -6.03 -52.42
C SER A 612 -26.42 -4.78 -52.75
N VAL A 613 -27.22 -4.85 -53.81
CA VAL A 613 -28.18 -3.81 -54.18
C VAL A 613 -29.52 -4.44 -54.57
N LYS A 614 -30.61 -3.71 -54.34
CA LYS A 614 -31.95 -4.01 -54.88
C LYS A 614 -32.64 -2.74 -55.36
N GLU A 615 -33.59 -2.88 -56.28
CA GLU A 615 -34.51 -1.83 -56.73
C GLU A 615 -35.78 -1.87 -55.88
N ASP A 616 -35.88 -0.98 -54.89
CA ASP A 616 -37.01 -0.93 -53.94
C ASP A 616 -38.19 -0.14 -54.54
N GLN A 617 -37.90 0.97 -55.22
CA GLN A 617 -38.84 1.63 -56.13
C GLN A 617 -38.28 1.65 -57.55
N ARG A 618 -39.00 0.98 -58.46
CA ARG A 618 -38.73 1.03 -59.90
C ARG A 618 -38.76 2.45 -60.43
N LEU A 619 -37.89 2.75 -61.38
CA LEU A 619 -37.92 4.00 -62.16
C LEU A 619 -39.33 4.24 -62.73
N ILE A 620 -40.02 5.25 -62.20
CA ILE A 620 -41.42 5.58 -62.51
C ILE A 620 -41.54 7.08 -62.81
N ASN A 621 -42.40 7.43 -63.77
CA ASN A 621 -42.65 8.84 -64.10
C ASN A 621 -43.95 9.39 -63.49
N GLU A 622 -44.13 10.70 -63.65
CA GLU A 622 -45.32 11.48 -63.27
C GLU A 622 -46.68 10.90 -63.77
N LYS A 623 -46.67 10.10 -64.85
CA LYS A 623 -47.84 9.43 -65.47
C LYS A 623 -48.02 7.99 -64.98
N LYS A 624 -47.17 7.53 -64.06
CA LYS A 624 -47.04 6.15 -63.56
C LYS A 624 -46.59 5.12 -64.60
N GLU A 625 -45.95 5.56 -65.68
CA GLU A 625 -45.26 4.68 -66.62
C GLU A 625 -43.95 4.21 -65.97
N GLN A 626 -43.66 2.91 -66.04
CA GLN A 626 -42.49 2.29 -65.37
C GLN A 626 -41.44 1.80 -66.35
N LEU A 627 -40.17 2.07 -66.03
CA LEU A 627 -38.97 1.54 -66.67
C LEU A 627 -38.54 0.25 -65.96
N PHE A 628 -39.21 -0.86 -66.24
CA PHE A 628 -38.91 -2.17 -65.65
C PHE A 628 -37.57 -2.75 -66.14
N ASN A 629 -36.79 -3.33 -65.22
CA ASN A 629 -35.52 -4.04 -65.52
C ASN A 629 -34.49 -3.17 -66.28
N ARG A 630 -34.52 -1.84 -66.10
CA ARG A 630 -33.66 -0.91 -66.86
C ARG A 630 -32.33 -0.57 -66.21
N ILE A 631 -32.16 -0.74 -64.89
CA ILE A 631 -30.87 -0.46 -64.23
C ILE A 631 -30.00 -1.73 -64.26
N LEU A 632 -28.73 -1.59 -64.66
CA LEU A 632 -27.76 -2.68 -64.67
C LEU A 632 -26.48 -2.30 -63.91
N PHE A 633 -25.96 -3.22 -63.11
CA PHE A 633 -24.65 -3.12 -62.47
C PHE A 633 -23.62 -4.02 -63.18
N ASN A 634 -22.35 -3.60 -63.25
CA ASN A 634 -21.25 -4.37 -63.84
C ASN A 634 -20.51 -5.19 -62.76
N LYS A 635 -20.94 -6.43 -62.54
CA LYS A 635 -20.26 -7.39 -61.64
C LYS A 635 -19.23 -8.20 -62.43
N VAL A 636 -17.94 -7.93 -62.22
CA VAL A 636 -16.81 -8.74 -62.74
C VAL A 636 -16.95 -9.01 -64.25
N ASN A 637 -17.02 -7.93 -65.05
CA ASN A 637 -17.23 -7.94 -66.51
C ASN A 637 -18.57 -8.52 -67.01
N LYS A 638 -19.49 -8.88 -66.11
CA LYS A 638 -20.86 -9.27 -66.45
C LYS A 638 -21.84 -8.19 -65.98
N LYS A 639 -22.61 -7.62 -66.91
CA LYS A 639 -23.74 -6.76 -66.56
C LYS A 639 -24.88 -7.61 -66.01
N ILE A 640 -25.39 -7.27 -64.84
CA ILE A 640 -26.55 -7.86 -64.18
C ILE A 640 -27.64 -6.79 -64.05
N THR A 641 -28.88 -7.16 -64.32
CA THR A 641 -30.04 -6.28 -64.14
C THR A 641 -30.43 -6.26 -62.66
N ILE A 642 -30.51 -5.07 -62.08
CA ILE A 642 -30.99 -4.88 -60.72
C ILE A 642 -32.51 -5.17 -60.69
N ASN A 643 -32.97 -5.85 -59.63
CA ASN A 643 -34.38 -6.13 -59.40
C ASN A 643 -34.75 -5.98 -57.91
N ASP A 644 -35.98 -6.34 -57.55
CA ASP A 644 -36.56 -6.21 -56.20
C ASP A 644 -35.99 -7.20 -55.14
N GLN A 645 -34.88 -7.88 -55.42
CA GLN A 645 -34.20 -8.81 -54.50
C GLN A 645 -32.76 -8.33 -54.24
N ASP A 646 -32.23 -8.56 -53.04
CA ASP A 646 -30.82 -8.25 -52.72
C ASP A 646 -29.84 -9.07 -53.58
N GLN A 647 -29.19 -8.40 -54.53
CA GLN A 647 -28.20 -8.99 -55.43
C GLN A 647 -26.79 -8.55 -55.02
N ILE A 648 -25.93 -9.50 -54.61
CA ILE A 648 -24.50 -9.21 -54.33
C ILE A 648 -23.84 -8.70 -55.62
N VAL A 649 -23.50 -7.42 -55.68
CA VAL A 649 -22.79 -6.81 -56.82
C VAL A 649 -21.28 -6.90 -56.69
N ALA A 650 -20.76 -6.89 -55.46
CA ALA A 650 -19.34 -6.96 -55.18
C ALA A 650 -19.06 -7.63 -53.82
N GLU A 651 -17.88 -8.22 -53.70
CA GLU A 651 -17.36 -8.80 -52.46
C GLU A 651 -15.82 -8.75 -52.49
N GLY A 652 -15.17 -8.64 -51.33
CA GLY A 652 -13.73 -8.42 -51.25
C GLY A 652 -13.16 -8.22 -49.85
N LYS A 653 -11.94 -7.68 -49.80
CA LYS A 653 -11.18 -7.27 -48.61
C LYS A 653 -10.57 -5.89 -48.87
N GLY A 654 -10.35 -5.09 -47.82
CA GLY A 654 -9.67 -3.80 -47.94
C GLY A 654 -10.45 -2.74 -48.73
N ASN A 655 -9.78 -1.61 -49.00
CA ASN A 655 -10.36 -0.45 -49.68
C ASN A 655 -10.80 -0.74 -51.12
N LYS A 656 -11.96 -0.22 -51.53
CA LYS A 656 -12.47 -0.38 -52.89
C LYS A 656 -13.38 0.77 -53.37
N GLU A 657 -12.97 1.43 -54.44
CA GLU A 657 -13.79 2.39 -55.19
C GLU A 657 -14.60 1.69 -56.31
N PHE A 658 -15.86 2.08 -56.47
CA PHE A 658 -16.72 1.77 -57.62
C PHE A 658 -17.21 3.07 -58.28
N SER A 659 -16.35 3.71 -59.08
CA SER A 659 -16.70 4.79 -60.03
C SER A 659 -17.95 4.42 -60.85
N LEU A 660 -19.04 5.16 -60.69
CA LEU A 660 -20.37 4.75 -61.16
C LEU A 660 -20.53 4.79 -62.68
N ASP A 661 -19.79 5.65 -63.37
CA ASP A 661 -19.71 5.72 -64.84
C ASP A 661 -19.26 4.39 -65.49
N LYS A 662 -18.47 3.59 -64.77
CA LYS A 662 -17.93 2.28 -65.19
C LYS A 662 -18.75 1.09 -64.65
N HIS A 663 -19.61 1.33 -63.65
CA HIS A 663 -20.28 0.27 -62.91
C HIS A 663 -21.80 0.27 -63.03
N MET A 664 -22.46 1.41 -63.26
CA MET A 664 -23.91 1.49 -63.41
C MET A 664 -24.35 1.98 -64.79
N TYR A 665 -25.39 1.35 -65.31
CA TYR A 665 -25.95 1.61 -66.63
C TYR A 665 -27.48 1.67 -66.58
N LEU A 666 -28.07 2.59 -67.35
CA LEU A 666 -29.50 2.62 -67.65
C LEU A 666 -29.72 2.13 -69.09
N SER A 667 -30.59 1.14 -69.29
CA SER A 667 -31.00 0.66 -70.60
C SER A 667 -32.21 1.46 -71.10
N LEU A 668 -32.05 2.15 -72.23
CA LEU A 668 -33.12 2.86 -72.92
C LEU A 668 -33.45 2.17 -74.25
N HIS A 669 -34.73 2.09 -74.56
CA HIS A 669 -35.27 1.38 -75.71
C HIS A 669 -36.13 2.30 -76.59
N PRO A 670 -36.29 2.03 -77.90
CA PRO A 670 -37.11 2.84 -78.82
C PRO A 670 -38.60 2.92 -78.43
N SER A 671 -39.08 2.04 -77.54
CA SER A 671 -40.45 1.98 -77.05
C SER A 671 -40.74 2.89 -75.84
N ASP A 672 -39.70 3.37 -75.16
CA ASP A 672 -39.79 4.00 -73.84
C ASP A 672 -40.50 5.36 -73.91
N LYS A 673 -41.05 5.81 -72.78
CA LYS A 673 -41.99 6.94 -72.74
C LYS A 673 -41.35 8.23 -72.26
N ILE A 674 -41.88 9.34 -72.76
CA ILE A 674 -41.43 10.69 -72.44
C ILE A 674 -41.91 11.08 -71.02
N GLY A 675 -40.95 11.33 -70.12
CA GLY A 675 -41.18 11.84 -68.77
C GLY A 675 -39.89 11.95 -67.96
N MET A 676 -39.96 12.66 -66.83
CA MET A 676 -38.99 12.54 -65.74
C MET A 676 -39.22 11.19 -65.05
N TYR A 677 -38.18 10.38 -64.80
CA TYR A 677 -38.32 9.14 -64.03
C TYR A 677 -37.49 9.23 -62.75
N GLU A 678 -38.06 8.75 -61.65
CA GLU A 678 -37.41 8.68 -60.34
C GLU A 678 -37.60 7.29 -59.76
N GLY A 679 -36.65 6.85 -58.93
CA GLY A 679 -36.61 5.51 -58.37
C GLY A 679 -35.71 5.44 -57.14
N GLU A 680 -35.67 4.28 -56.52
CA GLU A 680 -34.97 4.04 -55.26
C GLU A 680 -34.26 2.70 -55.29
N LEU A 681 -32.98 2.72 -54.88
CA LEU A 681 -32.18 1.52 -54.69
C LEU A 681 -31.82 1.40 -53.21
N THR A 682 -31.93 0.22 -52.62
CA THR A 682 -31.32 -0.06 -51.31
C THR A 682 -29.95 -0.70 -51.51
N TRP A 683 -28.94 -0.21 -50.80
CA TRP A 683 -27.62 -0.83 -50.71
C TRP A 683 -27.47 -1.56 -49.38
N THR A 684 -27.12 -2.84 -49.44
CA THR A 684 -26.93 -3.71 -48.27
C THR A 684 -25.45 -4.08 -48.16
N PHE A 685 -24.76 -3.45 -47.20
CA PHE A 685 -23.34 -3.68 -46.92
C PHE A 685 -23.19 -4.58 -45.69
N ILE A 686 -22.59 -5.75 -45.88
CA ILE A 686 -22.36 -6.76 -44.84
C ILE A 686 -20.86 -6.92 -44.65
N VAL A 687 -20.40 -6.82 -43.41
CA VAL A 687 -19.03 -7.15 -43.01
C VAL A 687 -19.04 -8.48 -42.26
N ALA A 688 -18.24 -9.44 -42.73
CA ALA A 688 -17.96 -10.64 -41.97
C ALA A 688 -16.75 -10.36 -41.06
N PRO A 689 -16.84 -10.63 -39.74
CA PRO A 689 -15.68 -10.54 -38.85
C PRO A 689 -14.63 -11.59 -39.24
N SER A 690 -13.36 -11.25 -38.99
CA SER A 690 -12.21 -12.14 -39.08
C SER A 690 -12.03 -13.01 -37.83
#